data_AF-A0A9D8G9R3-F1
#
_entry.id   AF-A0A9D8G9R3-F1
#
_cell.length_a   1.000
_cell.length_b   1.000
_cell.length_c   1.000
_cell.angle_alpha   90.00
_cell.angle_beta   90.00
_cell.angle_gamma   90.00
#
_symmetry.space_group_name_H-M   'P 1'
#
loop_
_entity.id
_entity.type
_entity.pdbx_description
1 polymer ?
#
loop_
_entity_poly.entity_id
_entity_poly.type
_entity_poly.pdbx_seq_one_letter_code
_entity_poly.pdbx_strand_id
1 'polypeptide(L)'
;MMTSSAATRSRSLSMFSLAAAILLALTCAPRGPATKRVERDGVAAWVVAADAIPTQGPLARAQAGDIALSDNDIIIVVSQASAGGRLIDVGRAADEGYDYLGGLVPIYDGRFEGAYTIESVDIADSPDTHLPSIVARGADIEEPRLTVSTRYEILATSHTVLVTTRIVNETTRPLACTVGDRIMWGADNVFVPGHGNIWRPSNAVTTSTWLCSWQDSFTLGITTGGGIIEAEYSRNETDLAYRTAELKPGSDLTYQRYFVVGDRQMSSVCEFASRLRGAALGWLEGEVRETGTNNPVADCRVEVLEGPATQIRAVPYQLTWLYTDETGRFRIALPVGRYFAWTRPAIGRDAPVMGISYDVSAGSMTTIKKPLQVSPMIMLNYEVRDKETGELLPSKIVFESYPGLRQVDFGPDWHGPGARNAFLSATGQGSINISLGRYRVYVSRGPEYSIYQEDIDIRPASQNQMRATLERVIRPEMIGFKEYTSMDLGVRTWASPDCRVSPRDRVTAAAAEGVECLVTGDVGVATDLTSAIEQCNLSKWVSAICGRRIQWFGAAARGEFLVFPTRPGQPKPSQMRRESNARSPSDLIRSIRAANRGSLVSACWPMDEVRGYLATHGFKTDSGELPPALTPAAMAFDLLEVLTWRTAAGPLNHQAYTRLVRD
;
A
#
# COMPACT_ATOMS: atom_id res chain seq x y z
N MET A 1 78.93 -23.20 31.54
CA MET A 1 80.04 -22.57 30.78
C MET A 1 79.43 -21.55 29.84
N MET A 2 79.95 -20.31 29.89
CA MET A 2 79.69 -19.20 28.96
C MET A 2 80.12 -19.60 27.52
N THR A 3 79.72 -19.01 26.39
CA THR A 3 79.55 -17.60 25.98
C THR A 3 78.72 -17.48 24.67
N SER A 4 78.31 -16.24 24.35
CA SER A 4 77.61 -15.67 23.18
C SER A 4 78.34 -15.85 21.81
N SER A 5 77.88 -15.47 20.60
CA SER A 5 76.91 -14.45 20.12
C SER A 5 76.50 -14.63 18.63
N ALA A 6 75.27 -14.19 18.30
CA ALA A 6 74.74 -13.52 17.10
C ALA A 6 75.23 -13.83 15.65
N ALA A 7 74.27 -14.11 14.75
CA ALA A 7 73.96 -13.29 13.56
C ALA A 7 72.72 -13.81 12.79
N THR A 8 71.77 -12.91 12.58
CA THR A 8 70.46 -13.06 11.94
C THR A 8 70.57 -13.12 10.41
N ARG A 9 69.87 -14.06 9.74
CA ARG A 9 69.62 -14.03 8.29
C ARG A 9 68.12 -13.91 8.03
N SER A 10 67.72 -12.78 7.44
CA SER A 10 66.41 -12.60 6.81
C SER A 10 66.42 -13.25 5.42
N ARG A 11 65.32 -13.92 5.06
CA ARG A 11 65.00 -14.27 3.66
C ARG A 11 63.59 -13.79 3.37
N SER A 12 63.52 -12.76 2.56
CA SER A 12 62.37 -12.31 1.79
C SER A 12 61.95 -13.39 0.78
N LEU A 13 60.68 -13.81 0.80
CA LEU A 13 60.06 -14.53 -0.31
C LEU A 13 58.62 -14.05 -0.53
N SER A 14 58.46 -13.32 -1.64
CA SER A 14 57.35 -13.31 -2.58
C SER A 14 55.90 -13.21 -2.05
N MET A 15 55.44 -11.95 -1.93
CA MET A 15 54.03 -11.54 -1.90
C MET A 15 53.34 -11.56 -3.29
N PHE A 16 53.91 -12.24 -4.30
CA PHE A 16 53.48 -12.13 -5.71
C PHE A 16 52.58 -13.26 -6.21
N SER A 17 52.21 -14.23 -5.36
CA SER A 17 51.47 -15.43 -5.79
C SER A 17 49.99 -15.45 -5.38
N LEU A 18 49.54 -14.52 -4.53
CA LEU A 18 48.15 -14.51 -4.03
C LEU A 18 47.24 -13.50 -4.79
N ALA A 19 47.81 -12.48 -5.42
CA ALA A 19 47.04 -11.47 -6.17
C ALA A 19 46.52 -11.99 -7.54
N ALA A 20 47.20 -12.96 -8.15
CA ALA A 20 46.77 -13.52 -9.44
C ALA A 20 45.61 -14.52 -9.32
N ALA A 21 45.45 -15.18 -8.16
CA ALA A 21 44.37 -16.14 -7.93
C ALA A 21 43.03 -15.44 -7.60
N ILE A 22 43.07 -14.24 -7.03
CA ILE A 22 41.87 -13.43 -6.75
C ILE A 22 41.39 -12.70 -8.01
N LEU A 23 42.28 -12.36 -8.96
CA LEU A 23 41.89 -11.75 -10.23
C LEU A 23 41.25 -12.72 -11.25
N LEU A 24 41.54 -14.03 -11.19
CA LEU A 24 40.94 -15.02 -12.11
C LEU A 24 39.62 -15.64 -11.61
N ALA A 25 39.29 -15.51 -10.33
CA ALA A 25 38.01 -15.96 -9.77
C ALA A 25 36.88 -14.92 -9.92
N LEU A 26 37.20 -13.69 -10.35
CA LEU A 26 36.26 -12.60 -10.61
C LEU A 26 35.75 -12.53 -12.07
N THR A 27 36.16 -13.45 -12.95
CA THR A 27 35.87 -13.35 -14.41
C THR A 27 35.04 -14.49 -15.01
N CYS A 28 34.41 -15.36 -14.21
CA CYS A 28 33.49 -16.39 -14.73
C CYS A 28 32.29 -16.64 -13.81
N ALA A 29 31.54 -15.59 -13.50
CA ALA A 29 30.09 -15.76 -13.32
C ALA A 29 29.46 -15.85 -14.72
N PRO A 30 28.49 -16.74 -14.98
CA PRO A 30 27.75 -16.71 -16.23
C PRO A 30 27.07 -15.35 -16.32
N ARG A 31 27.59 -14.45 -17.15
CA ARG A 31 26.89 -13.23 -17.54
C ARG A 31 25.60 -13.68 -18.21
N GLY A 32 24.47 -13.49 -17.54
CA GLY A 32 23.17 -13.53 -18.19
C GLY A 32 23.17 -12.61 -19.41
N PRO A 33 22.25 -12.80 -20.37
CA PRO A 33 22.17 -11.94 -21.55
C PRO A 33 22.19 -10.48 -21.11
N ALA A 34 23.16 -9.71 -21.62
CA ALA A 34 23.33 -8.31 -21.27
C ALA A 34 22.00 -7.57 -21.48
N THR A 35 21.39 -7.12 -20.38
CA THR A 35 20.14 -6.35 -20.45
C THR A 35 20.43 -5.04 -21.18
N LYS A 36 19.65 -4.75 -22.22
CA LYS A 36 19.75 -3.53 -23.02
C LYS A 36 19.41 -2.34 -22.11
N ARG A 37 20.42 -1.68 -21.56
CA ARG A 37 20.31 -0.43 -20.79
C ARG A 37 20.72 0.75 -21.66
N VAL A 38 19.90 1.79 -21.68
CA VAL A 38 20.16 3.05 -22.39
C VAL A 38 20.07 4.17 -21.36
N GLU A 39 21.08 5.03 -21.29
CA GLU A 39 21.15 6.12 -20.31
C GLU A 39 21.66 7.40 -20.97
N ARG A 40 20.96 8.51 -20.76
CA ARG A 40 21.31 9.86 -21.23
C ARG A 40 20.81 10.89 -20.23
N ASP A 41 21.67 11.86 -19.90
CA ASP A 41 21.35 13.00 -19.04
C ASP A 41 20.63 12.63 -17.74
N GLY A 42 21.07 11.53 -17.10
CA GLY A 42 20.51 11.04 -15.84
C GLY A 42 19.21 10.24 -15.96
N VAL A 43 18.65 10.09 -17.17
CA VAL A 43 17.49 9.22 -17.44
C VAL A 43 17.97 7.89 -18.00
N ALA A 44 17.56 6.79 -17.39
CA ALA A 44 17.92 5.42 -17.77
C ALA A 44 16.68 4.57 -18.06
N ALA A 45 16.72 3.77 -19.13
CA ALA A 45 15.74 2.75 -19.44
C ALA A 45 16.41 1.38 -19.63
N TRP A 46 15.84 0.31 -19.06
CA TRP A 46 16.41 -1.03 -19.17
C TRP A 46 15.35 -2.13 -19.05
N VAL A 47 15.69 -3.30 -19.59
CA VAL A 47 14.92 -4.54 -19.35
C VAL A 47 15.26 -5.08 -17.96
N VAL A 48 14.24 -5.28 -17.13
CA VAL A 48 14.34 -5.77 -15.74
C VAL A 48 14.89 -7.20 -15.73
N ALA A 49 15.93 -7.43 -14.92
CA ALA A 49 16.52 -8.74 -14.71
C ALA A 49 15.83 -9.46 -13.53
N ALA A 50 15.87 -10.80 -13.54
CA ALA A 50 15.21 -11.62 -12.51
C ALA A 50 15.80 -11.44 -11.10
N ASP A 51 17.06 -11.03 -11.00
CA ASP A 51 17.81 -10.79 -9.77
C ASP A 51 17.90 -9.29 -9.40
N ALA A 52 17.29 -8.42 -10.20
CA ALA A 52 17.33 -6.96 -10.01
C ALA A 52 15.97 -6.33 -10.33
N ILE A 53 14.93 -6.77 -9.62
CA ILE A 53 13.60 -6.14 -9.68
C ILE A 53 13.71 -4.76 -9.01
N PRO A 54 13.39 -3.67 -9.73
CA PRO A 54 13.73 -2.32 -9.31
C PRO A 54 12.78 -1.74 -8.26
N THR A 55 11.61 -2.32 -8.14
CA THR A 55 10.55 -1.93 -7.22
C THR A 55 10.31 -3.06 -6.23
N GLN A 56 10.01 -2.69 -4.99
CA GLN A 56 9.69 -3.60 -3.92
C GLN A 56 8.35 -3.21 -3.32
N GLY A 57 7.71 -4.14 -2.63
CA GLY A 57 6.54 -3.84 -1.84
C GLY A 57 5.24 -4.52 -2.25
N PRO A 58 4.09 -4.01 -1.77
CA PRO A 58 2.84 -4.73 -1.67
C PRO A 58 2.17 -5.01 -3.01
N LEU A 59 2.38 -4.08 -3.94
CA LEU A 59 1.77 -4.02 -5.24
C LEU A 59 2.79 -4.24 -6.35
N ALA A 60 4.08 -4.35 -6.00
CA ALA A 60 5.18 -4.48 -6.93
C ALA A 60 4.95 -5.71 -7.81
N ARG A 61 4.61 -5.45 -9.07
CA ARG A 61 4.27 -6.46 -10.07
C ARG A 61 5.36 -6.64 -11.11
N ALA A 62 6.43 -5.85 -11.04
CA ALA A 62 7.59 -5.98 -11.91
C ALA A 62 8.15 -7.41 -11.93
N GLN A 63 8.38 -7.91 -13.13
CA GLN A 63 8.96 -9.22 -13.41
C GLN A 63 10.15 -9.09 -14.35
N ALA A 64 10.99 -10.13 -14.37
CA ALA A 64 12.04 -10.24 -15.36
C ALA A 64 11.46 -10.13 -16.79
N GLY A 65 12.01 -9.23 -17.58
CA GLY A 65 11.52 -8.91 -18.92
C GLY A 65 10.71 -7.62 -19.02
N ASP A 66 10.12 -7.13 -17.92
CA ASP A 66 9.47 -5.81 -17.94
C ASP A 66 10.49 -4.69 -18.23
N ILE A 67 10.03 -3.50 -18.62
CA ILE A 67 10.93 -2.37 -18.89
C ILE A 67 10.79 -1.34 -17.77
N ALA A 68 11.92 -0.99 -17.15
CA ALA A 68 12.01 0.10 -16.20
C ALA A 68 12.53 1.38 -16.87
N LEU A 69 12.04 2.52 -16.39
CA LEU A 69 12.52 3.86 -16.75
C LEU A 69 12.69 4.65 -15.45
N SER A 70 13.85 5.27 -15.26
CA SER A 70 14.16 6.02 -14.04
C SER A 70 15.00 7.26 -14.30
N ASP A 71 14.95 8.20 -13.38
CA ASP A 71 15.97 9.22 -13.18
C ASP A 71 16.53 9.15 -11.75
N ASN A 72 17.10 10.25 -11.24
CA ASN A 72 17.62 10.31 -9.87
C ASN A 72 16.53 10.32 -8.79
N ASP A 73 15.30 10.66 -9.16
CA ASP A 73 14.23 10.97 -8.22
C ASP A 73 13.06 9.98 -8.30
N ILE A 74 12.75 9.47 -9.49
CA ILE A 74 11.60 8.59 -9.74
C ILE A 74 11.98 7.36 -10.57
N ILE A 75 11.22 6.29 -10.36
CA ILE A 75 11.29 5.06 -11.15
C ILE A 75 9.89 4.58 -11.51
N ILE A 76 9.74 4.11 -12.74
CA ILE A 76 8.54 3.44 -13.21
C ILE A 76 8.86 2.11 -13.87
N VAL A 77 7.89 1.19 -13.84
CA VAL A 77 7.96 -0.10 -14.54
C VAL A 77 6.75 -0.28 -15.44
N VAL A 78 6.99 -0.64 -16.69
CA VAL A 78 5.97 -0.94 -17.70
C VAL A 78 6.05 -2.43 -18.07
N SER A 79 4.91 -3.12 -17.99
CA SER A 79 4.86 -4.57 -18.20
C SER A 79 5.14 -4.99 -19.65
N GLN A 80 5.89 -6.07 -19.85
CA GLN A 80 6.02 -6.80 -21.11
C GLN A 80 5.19 -8.09 -21.15
N ALA A 81 4.55 -8.49 -20.05
CA ALA A 81 3.81 -9.75 -19.94
C ALA A 81 2.50 -9.73 -20.77
N SER A 82 1.71 -10.82 -20.70
CA SER A 82 0.44 -11.03 -21.42
C SER A 82 -0.69 -10.11 -20.92
N ALA A 83 -0.48 -8.81 -21.11
CA ALA A 83 -1.32 -7.62 -20.94
C ALA A 83 -0.38 -6.38 -20.98
N GLY A 84 0.59 -6.37 -21.91
CA GLY A 84 1.77 -5.49 -21.87
C GLY A 84 1.45 -3.99 -21.99
N GLY A 85 2.47 -3.14 -21.85
CA GLY A 85 2.33 -1.71 -22.02
C GLY A 85 1.57 -0.97 -20.92
N ARG A 86 1.28 -1.65 -19.81
CA ARG A 86 0.68 -1.06 -18.61
C ARG A 86 1.78 -0.54 -17.69
N LEU A 87 1.55 0.64 -17.11
CA LEU A 87 2.35 1.12 -16.00
C LEU A 87 1.94 0.30 -14.77
N ILE A 88 2.84 -0.55 -14.30
CA ILE A 88 2.54 -1.49 -13.21
C ILE A 88 3.06 -0.99 -11.88
N ASP A 89 4.23 -0.34 -11.86
CA ASP A 89 4.84 0.15 -10.64
C ASP A 89 5.35 1.59 -10.81
N VAL A 90 5.21 2.41 -9.76
CA VAL A 90 5.72 3.80 -9.69
C VAL A 90 6.22 4.07 -8.28
N GLY A 91 7.42 4.63 -8.15
CA GLY A 91 7.98 5.00 -6.86
C GLY A 91 9.01 6.12 -6.93
N ARG A 92 9.39 6.64 -5.76
CA ARG A 92 10.55 7.53 -5.63
C ARG A 92 11.82 6.68 -5.58
N ALA A 93 12.85 7.08 -6.31
CA ALA A 93 14.13 6.35 -6.37
C ALA A 93 14.81 6.26 -4.99
N ALA A 94 14.62 7.26 -4.13
CA ALA A 94 15.16 7.28 -2.76
C ALA A 94 14.46 6.32 -1.78
N ASP A 95 13.22 5.87 -2.06
CA ASP A 95 12.41 5.07 -1.13
C ASP A 95 12.70 3.56 -1.23
N GLU A 96 13.91 3.16 -1.60
CA GLU A 96 14.26 1.76 -1.93
C GLU A 96 13.28 1.09 -2.94
N GLY A 97 12.63 1.90 -3.79
CA GLY A 97 11.73 1.42 -4.84
C GLY A 97 10.37 0.93 -4.35
N TYR A 98 9.85 1.41 -3.22
CA TYR A 98 8.54 1.00 -2.71
C TYR A 98 7.40 1.32 -3.69
N ASP A 99 6.63 0.31 -4.09
CA ASP A 99 5.52 0.44 -5.03
C ASP A 99 4.17 0.64 -4.30
N TYR A 100 3.46 1.70 -4.67
CA TYR A 100 2.13 2.01 -4.13
C TYR A 100 1.03 1.89 -5.20
N LEU A 101 1.40 1.68 -6.47
CA LEU A 101 0.46 1.63 -7.58
C LEU A 101 0.08 0.18 -7.89
N GLY A 102 -1.21 -0.16 -7.87
CA GLY A 102 -1.69 -1.48 -8.32
C GLY A 102 -1.68 -1.67 -9.85
N GLY A 103 -1.53 -0.57 -10.58
CA GLY A 103 -1.33 -0.47 -12.01
C GLY A 103 -2.24 0.56 -12.69
N LEU A 104 -1.92 0.89 -13.92
CA LEU A 104 -2.67 1.81 -14.77
C LEU A 104 -2.86 1.26 -16.17
N VAL A 105 -4.10 1.36 -16.65
CA VAL A 105 -4.52 0.85 -17.96
C VAL A 105 -5.26 1.95 -18.72
N PRO A 106 -4.84 2.32 -19.94
CA PRO A 106 -5.64 3.21 -20.78
C PRO A 106 -7.04 2.66 -21.04
N ILE A 107 -8.07 3.50 -20.91
CA ILE A 107 -9.47 3.17 -21.24
C ILE A 107 -9.81 3.77 -22.60
N TYR A 108 -10.54 2.99 -23.39
CA TYR A 108 -11.17 3.44 -24.62
C TYR A 108 -12.61 2.93 -24.72
N ASP A 109 -13.54 3.87 -24.91
CA ASP A 109 -14.97 3.59 -25.11
C ASP A 109 -15.58 2.72 -23.97
N GLY A 110 -15.17 3.00 -22.73
CA GLY A 110 -15.61 2.25 -21.54
C GLY A 110 -15.12 0.80 -21.46
N ARG A 111 -14.38 0.31 -22.46
CA ARG A 111 -13.75 -1.01 -22.44
C ARG A 111 -12.42 -0.93 -21.68
N PHE A 112 -12.24 -1.85 -20.75
CA PHE A 112 -11.02 -2.07 -19.96
C PHE A 112 -10.56 -3.52 -20.14
N GLU A 113 -9.31 -3.83 -19.74
CA GLU A 113 -8.68 -5.16 -19.78
C GLU A 113 -9.07 -6.10 -20.92
N GLY A 114 -8.17 -6.29 -21.88
CA GLY A 114 -8.41 -7.17 -23.04
C GLY A 114 -9.02 -6.45 -24.24
N ALA A 115 -9.30 -5.14 -24.14
CA ALA A 115 -9.68 -4.29 -25.27
C ALA A 115 -8.57 -4.16 -26.32
N TYR A 116 -7.30 -4.28 -25.91
CA TYR A 116 -6.14 -4.16 -26.79
C TYR A 116 -5.22 -5.38 -26.68
N THR A 117 -4.71 -5.82 -27.82
CA THR A 117 -3.56 -6.72 -27.90
C THR A 117 -2.29 -5.88 -28.02
N ILE A 118 -1.34 -6.09 -27.12
CA ILE A 118 -0.07 -5.38 -27.13
C ILE A 118 0.92 -6.21 -27.94
N GLU A 119 1.40 -5.59 -29.01
CA GLU A 119 2.28 -6.22 -30.00
C GLU A 119 3.75 -6.05 -29.61
N SER A 120 4.10 -4.90 -29.04
CA SER A 120 5.47 -4.58 -28.61
C SER A 120 5.49 -3.60 -27.47
N VAL A 121 6.54 -3.69 -26.64
CA VAL A 121 6.90 -2.68 -25.66
C VAL A 121 8.41 -2.48 -25.76
N ASP A 122 8.82 -1.31 -26.24
CA ASP A 122 10.20 -1.04 -26.61
C ASP A 122 10.78 0.15 -25.84
N ILE A 123 12.07 0.09 -25.57
CA ILE A 123 12.85 1.29 -25.24
C ILE A 123 13.05 2.08 -26.53
N ALA A 124 12.62 3.34 -26.51
CA ALA A 124 12.73 4.27 -27.62
C ALA A 124 13.18 5.65 -27.12
N ASP A 125 13.50 6.56 -28.03
CA ASP A 125 13.81 7.93 -27.68
C ASP A 125 12.56 8.79 -27.71
N SER A 126 12.47 9.71 -26.75
CA SER A 126 11.51 10.81 -26.78
C SER A 126 11.71 11.62 -28.07
N PRO A 127 10.65 11.91 -28.84
CA PRO A 127 10.77 12.75 -30.03
C PRO A 127 11.15 14.19 -29.68
N ASP A 128 10.75 14.67 -28.50
CA ASP A 128 10.90 16.06 -28.09
C ASP A 128 12.20 16.30 -27.30
N THR A 129 12.56 15.37 -26.42
CA THR A 129 13.72 15.53 -25.51
C THR A 129 14.92 14.69 -25.91
N HIS A 130 14.75 13.71 -26.80
CA HIS A 130 15.77 12.68 -27.14
C HIS A 130 16.27 11.84 -25.94
N LEU A 131 15.61 11.94 -24.78
CA LEU A 131 15.86 11.10 -23.62
C LEU A 131 15.22 9.72 -23.79
N PRO A 132 15.70 8.69 -23.06
CA PRO A 132 15.08 7.38 -23.05
C PRO A 132 13.60 7.44 -22.63
N SER A 133 12.77 6.65 -23.30
CA SER A 133 11.34 6.52 -23.08
C SER A 133 10.90 5.07 -23.31
N ILE A 134 9.72 4.71 -22.83
CA ILE A 134 9.11 3.40 -23.10
C ILE A 134 7.94 3.60 -24.04
N VAL A 135 7.83 2.80 -25.11
CA VAL A 135 6.69 2.84 -26.03
C VAL A 135 6.05 1.48 -26.13
N ALA A 136 4.80 1.39 -25.74
CA ALA A 136 3.93 0.25 -25.99
C ALA A 136 3.12 0.49 -27.26
N ARG A 137 3.00 -0.54 -28.11
CA ARG A 137 2.17 -0.53 -29.33
C ARG A 137 1.25 -1.73 -29.35
N GLY A 138 0.05 -1.53 -29.84
CA GLY A 138 -0.95 -2.56 -29.96
C GLY A 138 -2.09 -2.18 -30.87
N ALA A 139 -3.08 -3.05 -30.95
CA ALA A 139 -4.31 -2.84 -31.71
C ALA A 139 -5.53 -3.33 -30.91
N ASP A 140 -6.69 -2.77 -31.21
CA ASP A 140 -7.95 -3.20 -30.60
C ASP A 140 -8.25 -4.66 -30.94
N ILE A 141 -8.72 -5.43 -29.96
CA ILE A 141 -8.95 -6.88 -30.12
C ILE A 141 -10.13 -7.16 -31.05
N GLU A 142 -11.15 -6.30 -31.03
CA GLU A 142 -12.37 -6.45 -31.84
C GLU A 142 -12.22 -5.72 -33.18
N GLU A 143 -11.44 -4.65 -33.22
CA GLU A 143 -11.16 -3.85 -34.43
C GLU A 143 -9.65 -3.64 -34.64
N PRO A 144 -8.90 -4.63 -35.15
CA PRO A 144 -7.44 -4.56 -35.28
C PRO A 144 -6.90 -3.42 -36.14
N ARG A 145 -7.76 -2.74 -36.92
CA ARG A 145 -7.42 -1.53 -37.68
C ARG A 145 -7.50 -0.25 -36.84
N LEU A 146 -7.81 -0.36 -35.56
CA LEU A 146 -7.68 0.70 -34.57
C LEU A 146 -6.38 0.46 -33.79
N THR A 147 -5.32 1.16 -34.17
CA THR A 147 -4.00 0.97 -33.55
C THR A 147 -3.79 1.97 -32.42
N VAL A 148 -3.10 1.54 -31.37
CA VAL A 148 -2.82 2.35 -30.17
C VAL A 148 -1.33 2.31 -29.88
N SER A 149 -0.76 3.47 -29.58
CA SER A 149 0.58 3.58 -29.03
C SER A 149 0.58 4.44 -27.77
N THR A 150 1.17 3.93 -26.70
CA THR A 150 1.34 4.65 -25.43
C THR A 150 2.82 4.82 -25.13
N ARG A 151 3.24 6.07 -24.92
CA ARG A 151 4.61 6.44 -24.58
C ARG A 151 4.68 6.94 -23.15
N TYR A 152 5.71 6.51 -22.43
CA TYR A 152 6.06 6.92 -21.08
C TYR A 152 7.39 7.66 -21.07
N GLU A 153 7.39 8.88 -20.54
CA GLU A 153 8.53 9.78 -20.50
C GLU A 153 8.67 10.39 -19.11
N ILE A 154 9.89 10.48 -18.59
CA ILE A 154 10.18 11.24 -17.38
C ILE A 154 10.49 12.68 -17.78
N LEU A 155 9.71 13.63 -17.26
CA LEU A 155 9.96 15.05 -17.45
C LEU A 155 11.04 15.48 -16.46
N ALA A 156 12.27 15.66 -16.98
CA ALA A 156 13.44 16.04 -16.20
C ALA A 156 13.12 17.17 -15.21
N THR A 157 13.58 17.04 -13.96
CA THR A 157 13.45 18.04 -12.86
C THR A 157 12.04 18.27 -12.29
N SER A 158 11.04 17.44 -12.64
CA SER A 158 9.65 17.68 -12.22
C SER A 158 8.98 16.55 -11.45
N HIS A 159 9.72 15.48 -11.10
CA HIS A 159 9.16 14.25 -10.49
C HIS A 159 7.89 13.76 -11.22
N THR A 160 7.84 13.95 -12.54
CA THR A 160 6.60 13.74 -13.31
C THR A 160 6.84 12.79 -14.47
N VAL A 161 5.90 11.87 -14.64
CA VAL A 161 5.81 10.98 -15.80
C VAL A 161 4.77 11.54 -16.76
N LEU A 162 5.21 11.95 -17.94
CA LEU A 162 4.32 12.24 -19.07
C LEU A 162 3.94 10.92 -19.72
N VAL A 163 2.64 10.72 -19.89
CA VAL A 163 2.13 9.59 -20.65
C VAL A 163 1.30 10.10 -21.83
N THR A 164 1.77 9.79 -23.03
CA THR A 164 1.12 10.18 -24.29
C THR A 164 0.52 8.95 -24.94
N THR A 165 -0.79 8.96 -25.17
CA THR A 165 -1.46 7.89 -25.92
C THR A 165 -1.98 8.44 -27.25
N ARG A 166 -1.66 7.74 -28.34
CA ARG A 166 -2.13 8.02 -29.70
C ARG A 166 -2.93 6.84 -30.21
N ILE A 167 -4.11 7.12 -30.74
CA ILE A 167 -5.04 6.16 -31.32
C ILE A 167 -5.26 6.52 -32.78
N VAL A 168 -5.02 5.58 -33.70
CA VAL A 168 -5.19 5.81 -35.15
C VAL A 168 -6.34 4.94 -35.65
N ASN A 169 -7.34 5.57 -36.27
CA ASN A 169 -8.46 4.86 -36.89
C ASN A 169 -8.15 4.55 -38.34
N GLU A 170 -7.65 3.36 -38.63
CA GLU A 170 -7.42 2.87 -39.99
C GLU A 170 -8.63 2.11 -40.55
N THR A 171 -9.76 2.11 -39.84
CA THR A 171 -11.03 1.54 -40.33
C THR A 171 -11.65 2.42 -41.41
N THR A 172 -12.76 1.97 -41.99
CA THR A 172 -13.52 2.72 -43.00
C THR A 172 -14.68 3.53 -42.44
N ARG A 173 -14.92 3.51 -41.11
CA ARG A 173 -16.05 4.20 -40.47
C ARG A 173 -15.61 5.10 -39.31
N PRO A 174 -16.35 6.18 -39.01
CA PRO A 174 -16.10 6.94 -37.79
C PRO A 174 -16.39 6.11 -36.55
N LEU A 175 -15.64 6.37 -35.48
CA LEU A 175 -15.79 5.74 -34.18
C LEU A 175 -15.95 6.82 -33.11
N ALA A 176 -17.02 6.75 -32.31
CA ALA A 176 -17.09 7.54 -31.09
C ALA A 176 -16.13 6.92 -30.06
N CYS A 177 -15.36 7.75 -29.37
CA CYS A 177 -14.40 7.29 -28.38
C CYS A 177 -14.37 8.20 -27.17
N THR A 178 -14.57 7.62 -26.00
CA THR A 178 -14.21 8.24 -24.72
C THR A 178 -12.84 7.73 -24.31
N VAL A 179 -11.88 8.64 -24.18
CA VAL A 179 -10.50 8.31 -23.76
C VAL A 179 -10.31 8.59 -22.27
N GLY A 180 -9.54 7.71 -21.65
CA GLY A 180 -9.41 7.65 -20.20
C GLY A 180 -8.26 6.79 -19.71
N ASP A 181 -8.20 6.60 -18.40
CA ASP A 181 -7.37 5.57 -17.77
C ASP A 181 -8.15 4.94 -16.60
N ARG A 182 -7.94 3.64 -16.39
CA ARG A 182 -8.32 2.92 -15.17
C ARG A 182 -7.09 2.90 -14.29
N ILE A 183 -7.26 3.37 -13.06
CA ILE A 183 -6.19 3.37 -12.07
C ILE A 183 -6.55 2.43 -10.94
N MET A 184 -5.70 1.43 -10.73
CA MET A 184 -5.70 0.61 -9.53
C MET A 184 -4.82 1.31 -8.50
N TRP A 185 -5.40 2.19 -7.69
CA TRP A 185 -4.66 2.91 -6.63
C TRP A 185 -4.14 2.02 -5.49
N GLY A 186 -4.40 0.71 -5.56
CA GLY A 186 -4.04 -0.24 -4.53
C GLY A 186 -4.49 0.20 -3.14
N ALA A 187 -3.52 0.33 -2.24
CA ALA A 187 -3.71 0.63 -0.83
C ALA A 187 -3.87 2.14 -0.52
N ASP A 188 -3.92 3.02 -1.51
CA ASP A 188 -3.90 4.45 -1.22
C ASP A 188 -5.26 5.03 -0.83
N ASN A 189 -5.23 6.18 -0.17
CA ASN A 189 -6.39 7.04 -0.02
C ASN A 189 -6.52 7.94 -1.25
N VAL A 190 -7.71 8.07 -1.83
CA VAL A 190 -7.93 8.93 -2.99
C VAL A 190 -8.48 10.27 -2.53
N PHE A 191 -7.87 11.36 -2.97
CA PHE A 191 -8.29 12.72 -2.70
C PHE A 191 -8.65 13.44 -3.99
N VAL A 192 -9.76 14.16 -3.96
CA VAL A 192 -10.26 14.96 -5.07
C VAL A 192 -10.55 16.37 -4.57
N PRO A 193 -9.90 17.40 -5.13
CA PRO A 193 -10.23 18.80 -4.86
C PRO A 193 -11.73 19.06 -4.98
N GLY A 194 -12.30 19.76 -4.00
CA GLY A 194 -13.74 20.04 -4.01
C GLY A 194 -14.63 18.93 -3.46
N HIS A 195 -14.08 17.73 -3.22
CA HIS A 195 -14.80 16.58 -2.66
C HIS A 195 -14.11 15.98 -1.41
N GLY A 196 -12.80 16.20 -1.24
CA GLY A 196 -12.03 15.65 -0.11
C GLY A 196 -11.59 14.20 -0.35
N ASN A 197 -11.41 13.44 0.74
CA ASN A 197 -11.09 12.03 0.68
C ASN A 197 -12.31 11.20 0.24
N ILE A 198 -12.12 10.35 -0.76
CA ILE A 198 -13.15 9.45 -1.29
C ILE A 198 -13.06 8.10 -0.60
N TRP A 199 -14.11 7.74 0.14
CA TRP A 199 -14.27 6.41 0.72
C TRP A 199 -14.67 5.41 -0.36
N ARG A 200 -13.92 4.32 -0.53
CA ARG A 200 -14.14 3.31 -1.58
C ARG A 200 -14.69 1.99 -0.99
N PRO A 201 -15.66 1.32 -1.64
CA PRO A 201 -16.41 1.78 -2.81
C PRO A 201 -17.44 2.86 -2.42
N SER A 202 -17.63 3.86 -3.28
CA SER A 202 -18.71 4.86 -3.13
C SER A 202 -19.72 4.84 -4.27
N ASN A 203 -19.37 4.27 -5.43
CA ASN A 203 -20.09 4.46 -6.70
C ASN A 203 -20.34 5.96 -7.02
N ALA A 204 -19.55 6.85 -6.41
CA ALA A 204 -19.66 8.27 -6.65
C ALA A 204 -18.99 8.62 -7.98
N VAL A 205 -19.51 9.66 -8.63
CA VAL A 205 -18.85 10.31 -9.76
C VAL A 205 -18.42 11.70 -9.31
N THR A 206 -17.15 12.03 -9.52
CA THR A 206 -16.60 13.35 -9.21
C THR A 206 -15.97 13.98 -10.43
N THR A 207 -15.82 15.30 -10.42
CA THR A 207 -15.18 16.04 -11.49
C THR A 207 -14.11 16.97 -10.93
N SER A 208 -12.89 16.91 -11.46
CA SER A 208 -11.80 17.79 -11.03
C SER A 208 -10.77 18.02 -12.16
N THR A 209 -9.90 19.02 -12.00
CA THR A 209 -8.77 19.26 -12.91
C THR A 209 -7.55 18.38 -12.60
N TRP A 210 -7.51 17.84 -11.39
CA TRP A 210 -6.54 16.86 -10.92
C TRP A 210 -7.14 16.05 -9.76
N LEU A 211 -6.61 14.86 -9.54
CA LEU A 211 -6.86 14.07 -8.33
C LEU A 211 -5.55 13.38 -7.95
N CYS A 212 -5.47 12.84 -6.76
CA CYS A 212 -4.29 12.09 -6.35
C CYS A 212 -4.64 10.97 -5.40
N SER A 213 -3.70 10.04 -5.28
CA SER A 213 -3.64 9.10 -4.18
C SER A 213 -2.58 9.54 -3.18
N TRP A 214 -2.77 9.22 -1.90
CA TRP A 214 -1.83 9.58 -0.85
C TRP A 214 -1.73 8.54 0.27
N GLN A 215 -0.54 8.52 0.86
CA GLN A 215 -0.17 7.83 2.11
C GLN A 215 0.73 8.75 2.96
N ASP A 216 1.19 8.26 4.12
CA ASP A 216 1.99 9.05 5.07
C ASP A 216 3.34 9.53 4.53
N SER A 217 3.86 8.91 3.47
CA SER A 217 5.17 9.22 2.87
C SER A 217 5.17 9.39 1.35
N PHE A 218 4.00 9.27 0.70
CA PHE A 218 3.89 9.18 -0.76
C PHE A 218 2.59 9.81 -1.28
N THR A 219 2.68 10.42 -2.46
CA THR A 219 1.53 10.95 -3.21
C THR A 219 1.72 10.63 -4.69
N LEU A 220 0.69 10.16 -5.36
CA LEU A 220 0.66 10.02 -6.82
C LEU A 220 -0.50 10.83 -7.38
N GLY A 221 -0.18 11.98 -7.97
CA GLY A 221 -1.14 12.85 -8.64
C GLY A 221 -1.34 12.49 -10.09
N ILE A 222 -2.55 12.71 -10.61
CA ILE A 222 -2.83 12.71 -12.05
C ILE A 222 -3.53 14.00 -12.47
N THR A 223 -3.08 14.56 -13.59
CA THR A 223 -3.73 15.71 -14.24
C THR A 223 -3.59 15.65 -15.76
N THR A 224 -4.37 16.48 -16.46
CA THR A 224 -4.33 16.70 -17.91
C THR A 224 -4.04 18.17 -18.22
N GLY A 225 -3.53 18.45 -19.42
CA GLY A 225 -3.23 19.83 -19.84
C GLY A 225 -4.46 20.74 -20.00
N GLY A 226 -5.65 20.16 -20.09
CA GLY A 226 -6.91 20.88 -20.26
C GLY A 226 -8.11 19.97 -19.97
N GLY A 227 -9.32 20.56 -19.96
CA GLY A 227 -10.56 19.84 -19.68
C GLY A 227 -10.76 19.48 -18.20
N ILE A 228 -11.82 18.73 -17.92
CA ILE A 228 -12.19 18.25 -16.59
C ILE A 228 -12.07 16.71 -16.62
N ILE A 229 -11.47 16.14 -15.59
CA ILE A 229 -11.41 14.69 -15.38
C ILE A 229 -12.69 14.29 -14.66
N GLU A 230 -13.50 13.46 -15.30
CA GLU A 230 -14.59 12.74 -14.64
C GLU A 230 -14.03 11.43 -14.07
N ALA A 231 -14.35 11.12 -12.82
CA ALA A 231 -13.81 9.98 -12.11
C ALA A 231 -14.91 9.20 -11.39
N GLU A 232 -15.04 7.91 -11.73
CA GLU A 232 -15.96 6.96 -11.10
C GLU A 232 -15.20 5.98 -10.20
N TYR A 233 -15.67 5.80 -8.96
CA TYR A 233 -14.95 5.04 -7.93
C TYR A 233 -15.58 3.68 -7.64
N SER A 234 -14.88 2.63 -8.06
CA SER A 234 -15.19 1.25 -7.67
C SER A 234 -14.47 0.87 -6.37
N ARG A 235 -14.51 -0.42 -5.99
CA ARG A 235 -13.90 -0.93 -4.76
C ARG A 235 -12.39 -0.69 -4.72
N ASN A 236 -11.69 -0.98 -5.83
CA ASN A 236 -10.23 -0.93 -5.89
C ASN A 236 -9.72 0.02 -6.99
N GLU A 237 -10.60 0.48 -7.87
CA GLU A 237 -10.24 1.14 -9.11
C GLU A 237 -10.92 2.50 -9.22
N THR A 238 -10.34 3.37 -10.04
CA THR A 238 -11.00 4.59 -10.49
C THR A 238 -10.92 4.65 -12.00
N ASP A 239 -12.09 4.78 -12.61
CA ASP A 239 -12.21 4.99 -14.05
C ASP A 239 -12.23 6.48 -14.31
N LEU A 240 -11.25 6.95 -15.07
CA LEU A 240 -11.08 8.34 -15.44
C LEU A 240 -11.52 8.53 -16.89
N ALA A 241 -12.39 9.49 -17.14
CA ALA A 241 -12.72 9.97 -18.47
C ALA A 241 -12.18 11.39 -18.64
N TYR A 242 -11.41 11.61 -19.72
CA TYR A 242 -10.80 12.91 -20.01
C TYR A 242 -11.55 13.69 -21.09
N ARG A 243 -12.02 12.96 -22.11
CA ARG A 243 -12.65 13.54 -23.29
C ARG A 243 -13.38 12.47 -24.10
N THR A 244 -14.49 12.87 -24.70
CA THR A 244 -15.15 12.13 -25.79
C THR A 244 -14.88 12.83 -27.13
N ALA A 245 -14.56 12.07 -28.17
CA ALA A 245 -14.34 12.56 -29.52
C ALA A 245 -14.86 11.57 -30.57
N GLU A 246 -15.21 12.07 -31.75
CA GLU A 246 -15.45 11.24 -32.93
C GLU A 246 -14.14 11.12 -33.73
N LEU A 247 -13.65 9.90 -33.89
CA LEU A 247 -12.44 9.58 -34.62
C LEU A 247 -12.80 9.12 -36.04
N LYS A 248 -12.54 9.97 -37.03
CA LYS A 248 -12.85 9.72 -38.45
C LYS A 248 -11.89 8.68 -39.06
N PRO A 249 -12.31 7.99 -40.15
CA PRO A 249 -11.42 7.14 -40.93
C PRO A 249 -10.13 7.87 -41.36
N GLY A 250 -8.98 7.24 -41.16
CA GLY A 250 -7.66 7.77 -41.49
C GLY A 250 -7.15 8.89 -40.57
N SER A 251 -7.89 9.25 -39.51
CA SER A 251 -7.47 10.26 -38.54
C SER A 251 -6.93 9.64 -37.26
N ASP A 252 -6.20 10.43 -36.47
CA ASP A 252 -5.72 10.04 -35.16
C ASP A 252 -6.17 10.98 -34.04
N LEU A 253 -6.27 10.41 -32.83
CA LEU A 253 -6.51 11.12 -31.59
C LEU A 253 -5.30 10.91 -30.67
N THR A 254 -4.69 12.01 -30.27
CA THR A 254 -3.62 12.01 -29.26
C THR A 254 -4.10 12.70 -27.99
N TYR A 255 -3.83 12.10 -26.84
CA TYR A 255 -4.09 12.71 -25.53
C TYR A 255 -2.93 12.48 -24.57
N GLN A 256 -2.75 13.43 -23.65
CA GLN A 256 -1.66 13.48 -22.68
C GLN A 256 -2.20 13.60 -21.27
N ARG A 257 -1.57 12.88 -20.35
CA ARG A 257 -1.76 13.01 -18.91
C ARG A 257 -0.41 12.94 -18.21
N TYR A 258 -0.37 13.51 -17.01
CA TYR A 258 0.84 13.72 -16.24
C TYR A 258 0.67 13.09 -14.87
N PHE A 259 1.58 12.20 -14.51
CA PHE A 259 1.63 11.58 -13.18
C PHE A 259 2.70 12.28 -12.35
N VAL A 260 2.26 12.98 -11.31
CA VAL A 260 3.14 13.73 -10.42
C VAL A 260 3.45 12.83 -9.22
N VAL A 261 4.71 12.40 -9.11
CA VAL A 261 5.19 11.56 -8.01
C VAL A 261 5.71 12.47 -6.92
N GLY A 262 5.06 12.45 -5.77
CA GLY A 262 5.37 13.31 -4.63
C GLY A 262 5.74 12.52 -3.38
N ASP A 263 6.14 13.27 -2.37
CA ASP A 263 6.16 12.81 -0.99
C ASP A 263 4.73 12.82 -0.42
N ARG A 264 4.56 12.98 0.88
CA ARG A 264 3.25 13.10 1.55
C ARG A 264 2.47 14.40 1.29
N GLN A 265 2.97 15.31 0.45
CA GLN A 265 2.39 16.64 0.24
C GLN A 265 1.69 16.76 -1.11
N MET A 266 0.38 16.99 -1.07
CA MET A 266 -0.44 17.20 -2.27
C MET A 266 -0.22 18.55 -2.94
N SER A 267 0.46 19.48 -2.26
CA SER A 267 0.77 20.81 -2.77
C SER A 267 1.56 20.74 -4.08
N SER A 268 2.45 19.75 -4.21
CA SER A 268 3.22 19.48 -5.44
C SER A 268 2.32 19.18 -6.64
N VAL A 269 1.33 18.30 -6.46
CA VAL A 269 0.35 17.94 -7.50
C VAL A 269 -0.52 19.16 -7.87
N CYS A 270 -1.00 19.89 -6.85
CA CYS A 270 -1.82 21.08 -7.05
C CYS A 270 -1.05 22.16 -7.84
N GLU A 271 0.20 22.43 -7.46
CA GLU A 271 1.06 23.39 -8.15
C GLU A 271 1.33 22.97 -9.59
N PHE A 272 1.72 21.71 -9.81
CA PHE A 272 1.99 21.19 -11.15
C PHE A 272 0.76 21.31 -12.06
N ALA A 273 -0.40 20.83 -11.60
CA ALA A 273 -1.65 20.91 -12.36
C ALA A 273 -2.05 22.35 -12.69
N SER A 274 -1.82 23.29 -11.76
CA SER A 274 -2.12 24.71 -11.98
C SER A 274 -1.18 25.35 -12.99
N ARG A 275 0.14 25.08 -12.90
CA ARG A 275 1.14 25.55 -13.87
C ARG A 275 0.89 25.01 -15.26
N LEU A 276 0.61 23.72 -15.36
CA LEU A 276 0.33 23.04 -16.63
C LEU A 276 -0.84 23.69 -17.38
N ARG A 277 -1.85 24.19 -16.65
CA ARG A 277 -3.03 24.85 -17.20
C ARG A 277 -2.87 26.36 -17.39
N GLY A 278 -1.66 26.89 -17.21
CA GLY A 278 -1.35 28.31 -17.37
C GLY A 278 -2.01 29.21 -16.32
N ALA A 279 -2.38 28.68 -15.15
CA ALA A 279 -2.93 29.49 -14.08
C ALA A 279 -1.90 30.51 -13.59
N ALA A 280 -2.35 31.75 -13.39
CA ALA A 280 -1.53 32.75 -12.71
C ALA A 280 -1.38 32.34 -11.24
N LEU A 281 -0.15 32.15 -10.78
CA LEU A 281 0.15 31.72 -9.41
C LEU A 281 0.67 32.88 -8.57
N GLY A 282 0.35 32.85 -7.28
CA GLY A 282 1.08 33.54 -6.23
C GLY A 282 1.55 32.54 -5.16
N TRP A 283 2.23 33.04 -4.13
CA TRP A 283 2.73 32.21 -3.03
C TRP A 283 2.09 32.62 -1.71
N LEU A 284 1.78 31.62 -0.89
CA LEU A 284 1.40 31.80 0.51
C LEU A 284 2.51 31.21 1.37
N GLU A 285 3.04 31.99 2.30
CA GLU A 285 4.03 31.52 3.28
C GLU A 285 3.58 31.82 4.70
N GLY A 286 3.94 30.94 5.63
CA GLY A 286 3.60 31.09 7.03
C GLY A 286 4.44 30.20 7.94
N GLU A 287 4.09 30.25 9.22
CA GLU A 287 4.74 29.45 10.26
C GLU A 287 3.69 28.81 11.14
N VAL A 288 3.99 27.62 11.66
CA VAL A 288 3.25 26.99 12.75
C VAL A 288 4.11 27.05 14.01
N ARG A 289 3.53 27.59 15.09
CA ARG A 289 4.19 27.74 16.39
C ARG A 289 3.38 27.13 17.51
N GLU A 290 4.08 26.65 18.51
CA GLU A 290 3.47 26.09 19.71
C GLU A 290 2.92 27.20 20.61
N THR A 291 1.68 27.05 21.07
CA THR A 291 1.03 27.99 21.99
C THR A 291 1.77 28.02 23.33
N GLY A 292 2.05 29.23 23.83
CA GLY A 292 2.71 29.46 25.12
C GLY A 292 4.23 29.51 25.03
N THR A 293 4.87 28.53 24.39
CA THR A 293 6.34 28.49 24.24
C THR A 293 6.83 29.27 23.01
N ASN A 294 5.97 29.42 22.00
CA ASN A 294 6.29 30.01 20.69
C ASN A 294 7.38 29.26 19.91
N ASN A 295 7.69 28.03 20.31
CA ASN A 295 8.64 27.16 19.62
C ASN A 295 8.11 26.83 18.21
N PRO A 296 8.99 26.73 17.20
CA PRO A 296 8.58 26.25 15.88
C PRO A 296 8.09 24.81 15.94
N VAL A 297 7.05 24.48 15.17
CA VAL A 297 6.51 23.13 15.09
C VAL A 297 6.76 22.56 13.71
N ALA A 298 7.76 21.69 13.63
CA ALA A 298 8.03 20.90 12.45
C ALA A 298 6.98 19.83 12.22
N ASP A 299 6.90 19.33 10.98
CA ASP A 299 6.04 18.21 10.63
C ASP A 299 4.55 18.43 10.99
N CYS A 300 4.07 19.67 10.85
CA CYS A 300 2.68 20.01 11.06
C CYS A 300 1.97 20.14 9.72
N ARG A 301 0.92 19.34 9.52
CA ARG A 301 0.06 19.43 8.34
C ARG A 301 -0.72 20.74 8.34
N VAL A 302 -0.55 21.52 7.28
CA VAL A 302 -1.32 22.73 6.98
C VAL A 302 -2.26 22.41 5.83
N GLU A 303 -3.57 22.48 6.07
CA GLU A 303 -4.58 22.32 5.03
C GLU A 303 -4.94 23.68 4.44
N VAL A 304 -5.04 23.72 3.12
CA VAL A 304 -5.49 24.90 2.37
C VAL A 304 -6.85 24.59 1.76
N LEU A 305 -7.83 25.42 2.11
CA LEU A 305 -9.18 25.38 1.57
C LEU A 305 -9.36 26.54 0.61
N GLU A 306 -10.02 26.29 -0.51
CA GLU A 306 -10.45 27.35 -1.41
C GLU A 306 -11.66 28.04 -0.79
N GLY A 307 -11.56 29.37 -0.63
CA GLY A 307 -12.69 30.18 -0.19
C GLY A 307 -13.77 30.25 -1.26
N PRO A 308 -15.01 30.68 -0.95
CA PRO A 308 -16.03 30.87 -1.97
C PRO A 308 -15.55 31.95 -2.96
N ALA A 309 -15.01 31.50 -4.11
CA ALA A 309 -14.44 32.39 -5.11
C ALA A 309 -15.52 33.25 -5.81
N THR A 310 -16.76 32.75 -5.87
CA THR A 310 -17.95 33.37 -6.44
C THR A 310 -19.19 32.61 -5.93
N GLN A 311 -20.41 33.14 -6.11
CA GLN A 311 -21.70 32.67 -5.58
C GLN A 311 -22.11 31.20 -5.87
N ILE A 312 -21.27 30.37 -6.48
CA ILE A 312 -21.62 29.00 -6.91
C ILE A 312 -21.40 27.97 -5.79
N ARG A 313 -20.54 28.22 -4.80
CA ARG A 313 -20.37 27.33 -3.63
C ARG A 313 -20.38 28.10 -2.33
N ALA A 314 -21.32 27.78 -1.44
CA ALA A 314 -21.50 28.46 -0.16
C ALA A 314 -20.54 27.98 0.94
N VAL A 315 -19.79 26.89 0.71
CA VAL A 315 -18.92 26.26 1.72
C VAL A 315 -17.50 26.12 1.15
N PRO A 316 -16.45 26.54 1.89
CA PRO A 316 -15.06 26.27 1.54
C PRO A 316 -14.80 24.78 1.39
N TYR A 317 -13.99 24.37 0.43
CA TYR A 317 -13.61 22.97 0.24
C TYR A 317 -12.10 22.79 0.31
N GLN A 318 -11.68 21.60 0.74
CA GLN A 318 -10.27 21.23 0.76
C GLN A 318 -9.71 21.23 -0.67
N LEU A 319 -8.65 22.01 -0.88
CA LEU A 319 -7.95 22.10 -2.15
C LEU A 319 -6.69 21.22 -2.12
N THR A 320 -5.86 21.39 -1.08
CA THR A 320 -4.56 20.70 -0.96
C THR A 320 -4.01 20.81 0.47
N TRP A 321 -2.87 20.20 0.74
CA TRP A 321 -2.11 20.36 1.98
C TRP A 321 -0.61 20.20 1.78
N LEU A 322 0.13 20.68 2.77
CA LEU A 322 1.58 20.58 2.91
C LEU A 322 1.96 20.44 4.38
N TYR A 323 3.25 20.26 4.66
CA TYR A 323 3.78 20.14 6.01
C TYR A 323 4.81 21.23 6.27
N THR A 324 4.94 21.62 7.53
CA THR A 324 6.00 22.53 7.96
C THR A 324 7.36 21.84 7.97
N ASP A 325 8.40 22.62 7.64
CA ASP A 325 9.80 22.21 7.74
C ASP A 325 10.30 22.17 9.19
N GLU A 326 11.57 21.80 9.40
CA GLU A 326 12.22 21.73 10.72
C GLU A 326 12.16 23.05 11.51
N THR A 327 11.99 24.19 10.83
CA THR A 327 11.88 25.52 11.42
C THR A 327 10.42 25.96 11.62
N GLY A 328 9.46 25.07 11.37
CA GLY A 328 8.03 25.32 11.48
C GLY A 328 7.47 26.19 10.35
N ARG A 329 8.23 26.43 9.27
CA ARG A 329 7.80 27.26 8.14
C ARG A 329 7.12 26.39 7.08
N PHE A 330 6.21 27.00 6.33
CA PHE A 330 5.63 26.40 5.13
C PHE A 330 5.50 27.45 4.03
N ARG A 331 5.56 26.99 2.78
CA ARG A 331 5.33 27.81 1.58
C ARG A 331 4.60 26.98 0.55
N ILE A 332 3.58 27.56 -0.08
CA ILE A 332 2.79 26.91 -1.12
C ILE A 332 2.52 27.86 -2.28
N ALA A 333 2.59 27.35 -3.52
CA ALA A 333 2.12 28.07 -4.69
C ALA A 333 0.63 27.76 -4.92
N LEU A 334 -0.18 28.79 -5.12
CA LEU A 334 -1.62 28.68 -5.30
C LEU A 334 -2.06 29.55 -6.50
N PRO A 335 -3.13 29.17 -7.21
CA PRO A 335 -3.79 30.08 -8.14
C PRO A 335 -4.18 31.40 -7.46
N VAL A 336 -4.37 32.45 -8.27
CA VAL A 336 -4.95 33.70 -7.75
C VAL A 336 -6.35 33.42 -7.20
N GLY A 337 -6.59 33.83 -5.96
CA GLY A 337 -7.84 33.56 -5.29
C GLY A 337 -7.80 33.85 -3.79
N ARG A 338 -8.94 33.62 -3.15
CA ARG A 338 -9.07 33.73 -1.69
C ARG A 338 -9.07 32.34 -1.08
N TYR A 339 -8.24 32.15 -0.06
CA TYR A 339 -8.01 30.85 0.58
C TYR A 339 -8.15 30.94 2.09
N PHE A 340 -8.34 29.79 2.72
CA PHE A 340 -8.27 29.61 4.17
C PHE A 340 -7.18 28.59 4.48
N ALA A 341 -6.27 28.93 5.39
CA ALA A 341 -5.26 28.00 5.90
C ALA A 341 -5.52 27.69 7.38
N TRP A 342 -5.40 26.42 7.75
CA TRP A 342 -5.48 25.97 9.13
C TRP A 342 -4.67 24.71 9.35
N THR A 343 -4.33 24.42 10.60
CA THR A 343 -3.52 23.25 10.96
C THR A 343 -4.41 22.03 11.19
N ARG A 344 -3.98 20.89 10.67
CA ARG A 344 -4.41 19.57 11.16
C ARG A 344 -3.34 19.08 12.13
N PRO A 345 -3.51 19.31 13.45
CA PRO A 345 -2.51 18.90 14.41
C PRO A 345 -2.40 17.37 14.45
N ALA A 346 -1.19 16.89 14.70
CA ALA A 346 -0.95 15.48 15.04
C ALA A 346 -1.72 15.09 16.31
N ILE A 347 -1.93 13.80 16.51
CA ILE A 347 -2.49 13.27 17.78
C ILE A 347 -1.67 13.82 18.96
N GLY A 348 -2.36 14.17 20.04
CA GLY A 348 -1.73 14.80 21.20
C GLY A 348 -1.45 16.30 21.03
N ARG A 349 -1.83 16.90 19.90
CA ARG A 349 -1.91 18.35 19.76
C ARG A 349 -3.33 18.77 19.42
N ASP A 350 -3.72 19.95 19.91
CA ASP A 350 -4.93 20.65 19.51
C ASP A 350 -4.58 21.91 18.73
N ALA A 351 -5.51 22.38 17.91
CA ALA A 351 -5.39 23.60 17.14
C ALA A 351 -6.66 24.44 17.29
N PRO A 352 -6.57 25.77 17.17
CA PRO A 352 -7.76 26.62 17.06
C PRO A 352 -8.65 26.17 15.89
N VAL A 353 -9.96 26.16 16.11
CA VAL A 353 -10.96 25.74 15.10
C VAL A 353 -11.08 26.75 13.95
N MET A 354 -10.62 27.98 14.15
CA MET A 354 -10.70 29.05 13.14
C MET A 354 -9.40 29.11 12.32
N GLY A 355 -9.51 28.79 11.03
CA GLY A 355 -8.47 29.09 10.06
C GLY A 355 -8.32 30.58 9.78
N ILE A 356 -7.27 30.95 9.06
CA ILE A 356 -7.00 32.34 8.68
C ILE A 356 -7.21 32.48 7.17
N SER A 357 -7.93 33.54 6.75
CA SER A 357 -8.19 33.83 5.35
C SER A 357 -7.11 34.71 4.72
N TYR A 358 -6.76 34.45 3.46
CA TYR A 358 -5.77 35.20 2.70
C TYR A 358 -6.16 35.36 1.23
N ASP A 359 -5.72 36.45 0.63
CA ASP A 359 -5.79 36.67 -0.81
C ASP A 359 -4.41 36.41 -1.42
N VAL A 360 -4.38 35.57 -2.45
CA VAL A 360 -3.18 35.27 -3.24
C VAL A 360 -3.29 36.02 -4.55
N SER A 361 -2.24 36.80 -4.88
CA SER A 361 -2.16 37.61 -6.10
C SER A 361 -1.04 37.10 -7.00
N ALA A 362 -1.20 37.26 -8.31
CA ALA A 362 -0.26 36.75 -9.31
C ALA A 362 1.14 37.32 -9.08
N GLY A 363 2.15 36.45 -9.07
CA GLY A 363 3.56 36.82 -8.91
C GLY A 363 3.95 37.31 -7.51
N SER A 364 3.02 37.40 -6.57
CA SER A 364 3.25 37.99 -5.25
C SER A 364 3.42 36.93 -4.16
N MET A 365 4.24 37.24 -3.16
CA MET A 365 4.30 36.50 -1.89
C MET A 365 3.32 37.12 -0.90
N THR A 366 2.39 36.30 -0.39
CA THR A 366 1.49 36.64 0.71
C THR A 366 2.00 35.97 1.99
N THR A 367 2.50 36.76 2.94
CA THR A 367 2.97 36.27 4.24
C THR A 367 1.86 36.30 5.28
N ILE A 368 1.66 35.16 5.96
CA ILE A 368 0.79 35.04 7.13
C ILE A 368 1.38 35.84 8.29
N LYS A 369 0.76 36.99 8.61
CA LYS A 369 1.26 37.91 9.65
C LYS A 369 1.24 37.34 11.07
N LYS A 370 0.30 36.44 11.37
CA LYS A 370 0.19 35.78 12.68
C LYS A 370 0.39 34.28 12.48
N PRO A 371 1.38 33.65 13.12
CA PRO A 371 1.64 32.23 12.94
C PRO A 371 0.39 31.42 13.27
N LEU A 372 0.18 30.33 12.53
CA LEU A 372 -0.78 29.31 12.93
C LEU A 372 -0.30 28.69 14.25
N GLN A 373 -1.24 28.31 15.10
CA GLN A 373 -0.93 27.82 16.44
C GLN A 373 -1.41 26.39 16.65
N VAL A 374 -0.62 25.63 17.41
CA VAL A 374 -1.00 24.32 17.95
C VAL A 374 -0.60 24.24 19.42
N SER A 375 -1.31 23.46 20.22
CA SER A 375 -0.94 23.21 21.62
C SER A 375 0.41 22.50 21.71
N PRO A 376 1.06 22.52 22.89
CA PRO A 376 2.12 21.57 23.20
C PRO A 376 1.68 20.12 22.98
N MET A 377 2.64 19.26 22.67
CA MET A 377 2.39 17.82 22.53
C MET A 377 2.07 17.19 23.88
N ILE A 378 0.97 16.46 23.94
CA ILE A 378 0.47 15.78 25.12
C ILE A 378 0.76 14.30 24.97
N MET A 379 1.42 13.76 25.98
CA MET A 379 1.86 12.38 26.06
C MET A 379 1.24 11.69 27.26
N LEU A 380 0.96 10.40 27.14
CA LEU A 380 0.70 9.48 28.25
C LEU A 380 1.84 8.47 28.33
N ASN A 381 2.51 8.44 29.48
CA ASN A 381 3.50 7.41 29.79
C ASN A 381 2.78 6.14 30.27
N TYR A 382 3.14 4.98 29.75
CA TYR A 382 2.50 3.73 30.13
C TYR A 382 3.52 2.65 30.50
N GLU A 383 3.09 1.74 31.37
CA GLU A 383 3.79 0.52 31.73
C GLU A 383 2.78 -0.60 31.96
N VAL A 384 3.03 -1.77 31.40
CA VAL A 384 2.18 -2.97 31.46
C VAL A 384 3.06 -4.15 31.85
N ARG A 385 2.74 -4.77 32.98
CA ARG A 385 3.52 -5.88 33.55
C ARG A 385 2.68 -7.12 33.78
N ASP A 386 3.34 -8.27 33.71
CA ASP A 386 2.82 -9.52 34.22
C ASP A 386 2.75 -9.49 35.74
N LYS A 387 1.62 -9.90 36.31
CA LYS A 387 1.35 -9.85 37.75
C LYS A 387 2.26 -10.75 38.57
N GLU A 388 2.65 -11.90 38.02
CA GLU A 388 3.38 -12.95 38.73
C GLU A 388 4.89 -12.74 38.61
N THR A 389 5.36 -12.46 37.40
CA THR A 389 6.79 -12.35 37.07
C THR A 389 7.33 -10.92 37.14
N GLY A 390 6.47 -9.91 37.04
CA GLY A 390 6.86 -8.49 36.93
C GLY A 390 7.49 -8.12 35.58
N GLU A 391 7.59 -9.05 34.63
CA GLU A 391 8.10 -8.79 33.29
C GLU A 391 7.20 -7.83 32.53
N LEU A 392 7.78 -7.02 31.65
CA LEU A 392 7.02 -6.18 30.73
C LEU A 392 6.33 -7.03 29.68
N LEU A 393 5.08 -6.68 29.36
CA LEU A 393 4.25 -7.42 28.43
C LEU A 393 3.90 -6.59 27.19
N PRO A 394 4.16 -7.09 25.97
CA PRO A 394 3.48 -6.56 24.79
C PRO A 394 1.96 -6.62 25.02
N SER A 395 1.24 -5.56 24.67
CA SER A 395 -0.16 -5.40 25.07
C SER A 395 -0.92 -4.44 24.16
N LYS A 396 -2.23 -4.65 24.03
CA LYS A 396 -3.16 -3.71 23.43
C LYS A 396 -3.75 -2.78 24.49
N ILE A 397 -3.75 -1.48 24.21
CA ILE A 397 -4.33 -0.42 25.04
C ILE A 397 -5.46 0.25 24.24
N VAL A 398 -6.70 0.16 24.70
CA VAL A 398 -7.88 0.76 24.04
C VAL A 398 -8.35 1.96 24.84
N PHE A 399 -8.64 3.06 24.16
CA PHE A 399 -9.11 4.32 24.74
C PHE A 399 -10.55 4.59 24.34
N GLU A 400 -11.49 4.46 25.27
CA GLU A 400 -12.88 4.86 25.04
C GLU A 400 -13.10 6.28 25.57
N SER A 401 -13.28 7.25 24.66
CA SER A 401 -13.61 8.63 25.07
C SER A 401 -15.02 8.68 25.67
N TYR A 402 -15.17 9.42 26.77
CA TYR A 402 -16.50 9.66 27.35
C TYR A 402 -17.44 10.40 26.37
N PRO A 403 -18.77 10.17 26.46
CA PRO A 403 -19.74 10.82 25.58
C PRO A 403 -19.58 12.35 25.53
N GLY A 404 -19.59 12.89 24.31
CA GLY A 404 -19.41 14.33 24.05
C GLY A 404 -17.96 14.81 23.96
N LEU A 405 -16.98 13.94 24.23
CA LEU A 405 -15.56 14.25 24.02
C LEU A 405 -15.06 13.76 22.66
N ARG A 406 -13.97 14.36 22.19
CA ARG A 406 -13.30 13.98 20.94
C ARG A 406 -12.79 12.53 21.06
N GLN A 407 -13.14 11.69 20.09
CA GLN A 407 -12.61 10.34 19.98
C GLN A 407 -11.11 10.41 19.65
N VAL A 408 -10.31 9.58 20.31
CA VAL A 408 -8.91 9.42 19.90
C VAL A 408 -8.84 8.52 18.69
N ASP A 409 -7.94 8.88 17.80
CA ASP A 409 -7.76 8.22 16.52
C ASP A 409 -6.27 8.11 16.26
N PHE A 410 -5.71 6.93 16.53
CA PHE A 410 -4.32 6.59 16.27
C PHE A 410 -4.03 6.36 14.79
N GLY A 411 -5.07 6.34 13.94
CA GLY A 411 -4.98 5.92 12.55
C GLY A 411 -4.34 4.54 12.43
N PRO A 412 -3.73 4.24 11.27
CA PRO A 412 -4.07 4.78 9.95
C PRO A 412 -5.49 4.38 9.49
N ASP A 413 -5.99 4.96 8.39
CA ASP A 413 -7.39 4.80 7.93
C ASP A 413 -7.84 3.35 7.65
N TRP A 414 -6.90 2.41 7.54
CA TRP A 414 -7.19 0.98 7.39
C TRP A 414 -7.37 0.23 8.71
N HIS A 415 -7.19 0.87 9.86
CA HIS A 415 -7.77 0.37 11.09
C HIS A 415 -9.29 0.31 10.90
N GLY A 416 -9.90 -0.83 11.23
CA GLY A 416 -11.36 -0.93 11.24
C GLY A 416 -11.95 0.22 12.08
N PRO A 417 -13.12 0.78 11.74
CA PRO A 417 -13.67 1.96 12.41
C PRO A 417 -13.70 1.90 13.95
N GLY A 418 -13.79 0.69 14.54
CA GLY A 418 -13.75 0.46 15.99
C GLY A 418 -12.37 0.10 16.58
N ALA A 419 -11.30 0.15 15.79
CA ALA A 419 -9.92 -0.17 16.20
C ALA A 419 -8.98 1.04 16.14
N ARG A 420 -9.48 2.20 15.69
CA ARG A 420 -8.72 3.46 15.60
C ARG A 420 -8.39 4.05 16.97
N ASN A 421 -9.06 3.60 18.01
CA ASN A 421 -8.81 3.99 19.39
C ASN A 421 -7.92 3.00 20.15
N ALA A 422 -7.31 2.03 19.46
CA ALA A 422 -6.42 1.04 20.04
C ALA A 422 -4.97 1.32 19.68
N PHE A 423 -4.10 1.26 20.67
CA PHE A 423 -2.65 1.32 20.52
C PHE A 423 -2.05 -0.04 20.85
N LEU A 424 -1.10 -0.51 20.02
CA LEU A 424 -0.44 -1.80 20.18
C LEU A 424 1.01 -1.57 20.64
N SER A 425 1.34 -2.03 21.84
CA SER A 425 2.69 -1.95 22.38
C SER A 425 3.44 -3.26 22.13
N ALA A 426 4.59 -3.18 21.47
CA ALA A 426 5.53 -4.30 21.33
C ALA A 426 6.34 -4.56 22.62
N THR A 427 6.43 -3.57 23.51
CA THR A 427 7.39 -3.57 24.63
C THR A 427 6.73 -3.64 25.99
N GLY A 428 5.46 -3.24 26.11
CA GLY A 428 4.77 -3.06 27.38
C GLY A 428 5.12 -1.76 28.12
N GLN A 429 5.96 -0.90 27.57
CA GLN A 429 6.24 0.41 28.17
C GLN A 429 6.60 1.46 27.12
N GLY A 430 6.28 2.72 27.41
CA GLY A 430 6.69 3.84 26.57
C GLY A 430 5.83 5.08 26.78
N SER A 431 5.77 5.91 25.74
CA SER A 431 4.95 7.11 25.71
C SER A 431 4.11 7.10 24.44
N ILE A 432 2.85 7.52 24.56
CA ILE A 432 1.91 7.64 23.45
C ILE A 432 1.39 9.07 23.37
N ASN A 433 1.36 9.64 22.17
CA ASN A 433 0.69 10.90 21.94
C ASN A 433 -0.81 10.68 22.15
N ILE A 434 -1.47 11.52 22.94
CA ILE A 434 -2.90 11.38 23.20
C ILE A 434 -3.55 12.74 23.36
N SER A 435 -4.71 12.91 22.74
CA SER A 435 -5.46 14.15 22.79
C SER A 435 -5.98 14.43 24.21
N LEU A 436 -6.30 15.70 24.48
CA LEU A 436 -6.98 16.05 25.73
C LEU A 436 -8.33 15.38 25.81
N GLY A 437 -8.67 14.90 27.01
CA GLY A 437 -9.94 14.25 27.24
C GLY A 437 -9.93 13.33 28.44
N ARG A 438 -11.11 12.83 28.75
CA ARG A 438 -11.33 11.78 29.74
C ARG A 438 -11.62 10.49 29.01
N TYR A 439 -10.89 9.44 29.39
CA TYR A 439 -10.94 8.14 28.73
C TYR A 439 -11.19 7.06 29.76
N ARG A 440 -11.96 6.04 29.36
CA ARG A 440 -11.90 4.72 29.98
C ARG A 440 -10.91 3.89 29.18
N VAL A 441 -9.86 3.43 29.85
CA VAL A 441 -8.78 2.67 29.23
C VAL A 441 -8.90 1.21 29.56
N TYR A 442 -8.71 0.36 28.56
CA TYR A 442 -8.64 -1.09 28.68
C TYR A 442 -7.27 -1.58 28.23
N VAL A 443 -6.61 -2.40 29.04
CA VAL A 443 -5.31 -3.01 28.69
C VAL A 443 -5.47 -4.54 28.69
N SER A 444 -4.99 -5.19 27.63
CA SER A 444 -5.13 -6.64 27.43
C SER A 444 -3.94 -7.25 26.67
N ARG A 445 -3.78 -8.58 26.78
CA ARG A 445 -2.81 -9.41 26.03
C ARG A 445 -3.49 -10.68 25.48
N GLY A 446 -4.65 -10.50 24.87
CA GLY A 446 -5.45 -11.64 24.38
C GLY A 446 -6.22 -12.41 25.46
N PRO A 447 -6.85 -13.53 25.09
CA PRO A 447 -7.80 -14.27 25.93
C PRO A 447 -7.15 -14.99 27.12
N GLU A 448 -5.84 -15.21 27.09
CA GLU A 448 -5.13 -15.90 28.18
C GLU A 448 -4.84 -15.02 29.38
N TYR A 449 -4.98 -13.71 29.24
CA TYR A 449 -4.69 -12.72 30.26
C TYR A 449 -5.96 -11.99 30.72
N SER A 450 -5.97 -11.54 31.97
CA SER A 450 -6.99 -10.64 32.50
C SER A 450 -7.01 -9.31 31.75
N ILE A 451 -8.11 -8.57 31.85
CA ILE A 451 -8.21 -7.19 31.36
C ILE A 451 -8.02 -6.22 32.54
N TYR A 452 -7.15 -5.23 32.36
CA TYR A 452 -7.06 -4.07 33.26
C TYR A 452 -7.93 -2.93 32.75
N GLN A 453 -8.57 -2.19 33.67
CA GLN A 453 -9.43 -1.07 33.34
C GLN A 453 -9.17 0.13 34.28
N GLU A 454 -9.06 1.33 33.73
CA GLU A 454 -8.87 2.58 34.49
C GLU A 454 -9.56 3.77 33.80
N ASP A 455 -10.14 4.69 34.58
CA ASP A 455 -10.60 5.98 34.07
C ASP A 455 -9.47 7.02 34.23
N ILE A 456 -8.95 7.55 33.13
CA ILE A 456 -7.87 8.55 33.12
C ILE A 456 -8.35 9.90 32.58
N ASP A 457 -7.79 10.98 33.14
CA ASP A 457 -8.04 12.36 32.72
C ASP A 457 -6.74 12.96 32.17
N ILE A 458 -6.68 13.09 30.84
CA ILE A 458 -5.51 13.61 30.13
C ILE A 458 -5.55 15.13 30.15
N ARG A 459 -4.56 15.72 30.83
CA ARG A 459 -4.48 17.16 31.06
C ARG A 459 -3.25 17.80 30.41
N PRO A 460 -3.34 19.09 30.01
CA PRO A 460 -2.17 19.83 29.55
C PRO A 460 -1.12 19.95 30.68
N ALA A 461 0.16 19.93 30.30
CA ALA A 461 1.30 20.16 31.21
C ALA A 461 1.37 19.24 32.46
N SER A 462 0.58 18.15 32.49
CA SER A 462 0.57 17.16 33.57
C SER A 462 1.44 15.96 33.18
N GLN A 463 2.07 15.31 34.16
CA GLN A 463 2.69 14.00 33.95
C GLN A 463 1.60 12.93 33.87
N ASN A 464 0.98 12.79 32.70
CA ASN A 464 -0.02 11.74 32.48
C ASN A 464 0.69 10.37 32.50
N GLN A 465 0.23 9.46 33.35
CA GLN A 465 0.81 8.13 33.51
C GLN A 465 -0.27 7.07 33.72
N MET A 466 -0.01 5.85 33.23
CA MET A 466 -0.82 4.65 33.45
C MET A 466 0.09 3.47 33.80
N ARG A 467 -0.26 2.69 34.82
CA ARG A 467 0.45 1.46 35.18
C ARG A 467 -0.56 0.32 35.28
N ALA A 468 -0.46 -0.63 34.37
CA ALA A 468 -1.33 -1.80 34.32
C ALA A 468 -0.58 -3.07 34.73
N THR A 469 -1.30 -4.00 35.34
CA THR A 469 -0.78 -5.32 35.68
C THR A 469 -1.79 -6.36 35.23
N LEU A 470 -1.33 -7.34 34.43
CA LEU A 470 -2.17 -8.38 33.86
C LEU A 470 -1.81 -9.74 34.47
N GLU A 471 -2.82 -10.53 34.82
CA GLU A 471 -2.67 -11.90 35.31
C GLU A 471 -2.94 -12.89 34.19
N ARG A 472 -2.08 -13.91 34.03
CA ARG A 472 -2.38 -15.05 33.15
C ARG A 472 -3.45 -15.93 33.80
N VAL A 473 -4.64 -15.96 33.20
CA VAL A 473 -5.85 -16.63 33.72
C VAL A 473 -6.19 -17.93 32.99
N ILE A 474 -5.64 -18.16 31.80
CA ILE A 474 -5.68 -19.47 31.14
C ILE A 474 -4.30 -20.09 31.26
N ARG A 475 -4.23 -21.25 31.90
CA ARG A 475 -2.98 -21.99 32.12
C ARG A 475 -3.10 -23.42 31.56
N PRO A 476 -1.99 -24.05 31.12
CA PRO A 476 -2.01 -25.41 30.57
C PRO A 476 -2.77 -26.41 31.45
N GLU A 477 -2.62 -26.29 32.78
CA GLU A 477 -3.26 -27.17 33.75
C GLU A 477 -4.80 -27.07 33.72
N MET A 478 -5.34 -25.90 33.35
CA MET A 478 -6.79 -25.67 33.30
C MET A 478 -7.46 -26.28 32.07
N ILE A 479 -6.73 -26.39 30.95
CA ILE A 479 -7.27 -26.89 29.68
C ILE A 479 -6.95 -28.38 29.44
N GLY A 480 -6.21 -29.02 30.35
CA GLY A 480 -5.89 -30.45 30.29
C GLY A 480 -4.81 -30.82 29.27
N PHE A 481 -4.15 -29.83 28.66
CA PHE A 481 -3.02 -30.02 27.75
C PHE A 481 -1.72 -29.65 28.46
N LYS A 482 -0.65 -30.43 28.25
CA LYS A 482 0.67 -30.11 28.81
C LYS A 482 1.25 -28.84 28.19
N GLU A 483 0.98 -28.64 26.91
CA GLU A 483 1.43 -27.52 26.10
C GLU A 483 0.35 -27.23 25.06
N TYR A 484 0.18 -25.96 24.73
CA TYR A 484 -0.68 -25.49 23.65
C TYR A 484 -0.04 -24.24 23.05
N THR A 485 -0.48 -23.87 21.84
CA THR A 485 0.02 -22.67 21.15
C THR A 485 -1.15 -21.90 20.58
N SER A 486 -1.22 -20.61 20.89
CA SER A 486 -2.15 -19.68 20.25
C SER A 486 -1.67 -19.36 18.84
N MET A 487 -2.47 -19.69 17.82
CA MET A 487 -2.11 -19.50 16.41
C MET A 487 -3.15 -18.66 15.66
N ASP A 488 -2.68 -17.77 14.79
CA ASP A 488 -3.52 -17.08 13.79
C ASP A 488 -3.10 -17.50 12.38
N LEU A 489 -4.04 -18.12 11.66
CA LEU A 489 -3.77 -18.79 10.39
C LEU A 489 -4.16 -17.93 9.20
N GLY A 490 -3.23 -17.78 8.25
CA GLY A 490 -3.48 -17.12 6.98
C GLY A 490 -3.52 -15.60 7.08
N VAL A 491 -2.76 -15.02 8.02
CA VAL A 491 -2.62 -13.58 8.19
C VAL A 491 -1.95 -12.95 6.97
N ARG A 492 -2.43 -11.77 6.59
CA ARG A 492 -1.94 -11.05 5.41
C ARG A 492 -1.12 -9.84 5.83
N THR A 493 -0.15 -9.51 5.03
CA THR A 493 0.59 -8.26 5.11
C THR A 493 0.30 -7.45 3.85
N TRP A 494 0.81 -6.23 3.80
CA TRP A 494 0.87 -5.42 2.58
C TRP A 494 1.37 -6.21 1.35
N ALA A 495 2.16 -7.28 1.48
CA ALA A 495 2.48 -8.16 0.34
C ALA A 495 1.25 -8.77 -0.39
N SER A 496 0.05 -8.68 0.18
CA SER A 496 -1.23 -8.92 -0.50
C SER A 496 -1.79 -7.63 -1.13
N PRO A 497 -2.35 -7.68 -2.37
CA PRO A 497 -2.84 -6.48 -3.07
C PRO A 497 -3.92 -5.64 -2.37
N ASP A 498 -4.67 -6.23 -1.43
CA ASP A 498 -5.78 -5.61 -0.70
C ASP A 498 -5.55 -5.52 0.81
N CYS A 499 -4.30 -5.65 1.28
CA CYS A 499 -3.94 -5.51 2.69
C CYS A 499 -2.97 -4.33 2.86
N ARG A 500 -3.09 -3.61 3.99
CA ARG A 500 -2.29 -2.40 4.27
C ARG A 500 -1.47 -2.51 5.56
N VAL A 501 -1.32 -3.73 6.08
CA VAL A 501 -0.65 -3.96 7.38
C VAL A 501 0.79 -4.35 7.12
N SER A 502 1.75 -3.60 7.66
CA SER A 502 3.17 -3.94 7.56
C SER A 502 3.50 -5.22 8.35
N PRO A 503 4.59 -5.96 8.02
CA PRO A 503 5.10 -7.07 8.80
C PRO A 503 5.30 -6.68 10.25
N ARG A 504 5.87 -5.50 10.50
CA ARG A 504 6.12 -4.96 11.85
C ARG A 504 4.82 -4.79 12.63
N ASP A 505 3.81 -4.17 12.02
CA ASP A 505 2.51 -4.00 12.67
C ASP A 505 1.81 -5.34 12.89
N ARG A 506 1.94 -6.27 11.94
CA ARG A 506 1.34 -7.61 12.03
C ARG A 506 1.92 -8.40 13.19
N VAL A 507 3.25 -8.43 13.34
CA VAL A 507 3.91 -9.16 14.44
C VAL A 507 3.69 -8.46 15.77
N THR A 508 3.62 -7.13 15.78
CA THR A 508 3.31 -6.34 16.99
C THR A 508 1.89 -6.62 17.46
N ALA A 509 0.91 -6.65 16.55
CA ALA A 509 -0.47 -7.01 16.86
C ALA A 509 -0.57 -8.43 17.42
N ALA A 510 0.10 -9.41 16.80
CA ALA A 510 0.13 -10.78 17.29
C ALA A 510 0.67 -10.86 18.72
N ALA A 511 1.82 -10.22 18.98
CA ALA A 511 2.41 -10.19 20.31
C ALA A 511 1.49 -9.50 21.33
N ALA A 512 0.88 -8.37 20.96
CA ALA A 512 -0.01 -7.59 21.80
C ALA A 512 -1.34 -8.29 22.11
N GLU A 513 -1.76 -9.23 21.26
CA GLU A 513 -2.99 -10.03 21.41
C GLU A 513 -2.71 -11.46 21.92
N GLY A 514 -1.47 -11.77 22.33
CA GLY A 514 -1.12 -13.09 22.85
C GLY A 514 -1.17 -14.21 21.82
N VAL A 515 -0.98 -13.91 20.53
CA VAL A 515 -0.81 -14.91 19.46
C VAL A 515 0.66 -15.28 19.37
N GLU A 516 0.98 -16.56 19.59
CA GLU A 516 2.35 -17.05 19.72
C GLU A 516 2.93 -17.56 18.38
N CYS A 517 2.07 -17.93 17.43
CA CYS A 517 2.49 -18.33 16.09
C CYS A 517 1.58 -17.78 15.01
N LEU A 518 2.17 -17.12 14.01
CA LEU A 518 1.49 -16.68 12.81
C LEU A 518 1.73 -17.65 11.67
N VAL A 519 0.71 -17.94 10.87
CA VAL A 519 0.90 -18.51 9.53
C VAL A 519 0.59 -17.43 8.51
N THR A 520 1.56 -17.03 7.70
CA THR A 520 1.31 -16.05 6.63
C THR A 520 0.42 -16.63 5.55
N GLY A 521 -0.38 -15.78 4.93
CA GLY A 521 -1.35 -16.16 3.91
C GLY A 521 -1.51 -15.06 2.88
N ASP A 522 -0.40 -14.44 2.48
CA ASP A 522 -0.41 -13.43 1.44
C ASP A 522 -0.83 -14.03 0.09
N VAL A 523 -1.55 -13.24 -0.71
CA VAL A 523 -2.11 -13.72 -1.99
C VAL A 523 -0.97 -13.87 -2.99
N GLY A 524 -0.76 -15.10 -3.46
CA GLY A 524 0.22 -15.39 -4.50
C GLY A 524 1.67 -15.49 -4.01
N VAL A 525 2.00 -15.00 -2.82
CA VAL A 525 3.37 -14.99 -2.27
C VAL A 525 3.44 -15.60 -0.87
N ALA A 526 4.54 -16.28 -0.56
CA ALA A 526 4.83 -16.76 0.79
C ALA A 526 5.74 -15.76 1.51
N THR A 527 5.17 -14.96 2.40
CA THR A 527 5.91 -13.92 3.14
C THR A 527 6.59 -14.49 4.37
N ASP A 528 7.87 -14.20 4.55
CA ASP A 528 8.64 -14.51 5.76
C ASP A 528 8.61 -13.31 6.72
N LEU A 529 8.20 -13.53 7.96
CA LEU A 529 8.12 -12.50 9.00
C LEU A 529 9.31 -12.52 9.97
N THR A 530 10.28 -13.44 9.80
CA THR A 530 11.40 -13.60 10.74
C THR A 530 12.16 -12.28 10.96
N SER A 531 12.51 -11.58 9.88
CA SER A 531 13.19 -10.29 9.95
C SER A 531 12.35 -9.22 10.69
N ALA A 532 11.04 -9.20 10.49
CA ALA A 532 10.16 -8.27 11.20
C ALA A 532 10.07 -8.59 12.70
N ILE A 533 9.99 -9.87 13.06
CA ILE A 533 9.99 -10.33 14.46
C ILE A 533 11.28 -9.89 15.17
N GLU A 534 12.43 -10.08 14.52
CA GLU A 534 13.74 -9.69 15.05
C GLU A 534 13.87 -8.17 15.19
N GLN A 535 13.48 -7.41 14.17
CA GLN A 535 13.51 -5.94 14.20
C GLN A 535 12.62 -5.33 15.28
N CYS A 536 11.48 -5.97 15.56
CA CYS A 536 10.58 -5.56 16.65
C CYS A 536 11.00 -6.11 18.02
N ASN A 537 12.07 -6.93 18.09
CA ASN A 537 12.53 -7.62 19.30
C ASN A 537 11.44 -8.49 19.95
N LEU A 538 10.67 -9.20 19.12
CA LEU A 538 9.51 -10.00 19.53
C LEU A 538 9.75 -11.51 19.49
N SER A 539 10.99 -11.97 19.25
CA SER A 539 11.31 -13.40 19.11
C SER A 539 11.00 -14.24 20.36
N LYS A 540 10.89 -13.62 21.54
CA LYS A 540 10.43 -14.27 22.78
C LYS A 540 8.91 -14.57 22.75
N TRP A 541 8.14 -13.80 22.00
CA TRP A 541 6.68 -13.76 22.09
C TRP A 541 5.97 -14.36 20.89
N VAL A 542 6.54 -14.25 19.69
CA VAL A 542 5.89 -14.63 18.44
C VAL A 542 6.87 -15.36 17.53
N SER A 543 6.38 -16.40 16.88
CA SER A 543 7.01 -17.11 15.77
C SER A 543 6.16 -17.01 14.51
N ALA A 544 6.73 -17.31 13.34
CA ALA A 544 5.98 -17.34 12.09
C ALA A 544 6.32 -18.55 11.23
N ILE A 545 5.29 -19.07 10.55
CA ILE A 545 5.39 -20.10 9.53
C ILE A 545 4.97 -19.48 8.20
N CYS A 546 5.82 -19.66 7.18
CA CYS A 546 5.48 -19.21 5.84
C CYS A 546 4.31 -20.02 5.28
N GLY A 547 3.27 -19.32 4.86
CA GLY A 547 2.17 -19.88 4.09
C GLY A 547 1.82 -18.95 2.92
N ARG A 548 0.97 -19.46 2.03
CA ARG A 548 0.54 -18.73 0.83
C ARG A 548 -0.95 -18.93 0.62
N ARG A 549 -1.65 -17.84 0.30
CA ARG A 549 -3.06 -17.88 -0.08
C ARG A 549 -3.18 -17.99 -1.59
N ILE A 550 -3.97 -18.97 -2.00
CA ILE A 550 -4.28 -19.28 -3.39
C ILE A 550 -5.71 -18.85 -3.64
N GLN A 551 -5.92 -17.95 -4.60
CA GLN A 551 -7.24 -17.57 -5.06
C GLN A 551 -7.49 -18.20 -6.42
N TRP A 552 -8.60 -18.93 -6.53
CA TRP A 552 -9.02 -19.59 -7.75
C TRP A 552 -10.33 -19.00 -8.27
N PHE A 553 -10.32 -18.61 -9.55
CA PHE A 553 -11.44 -18.02 -10.26
C PHE A 553 -11.87 -18.94 -11.40
N GLY A 554 -12.66 -19.96 -11.11
CA GLY A 554 -13.23 -20.85 -12.12
C GLY A 554 -14.29 -20.17 -12.99
N ALA A 555 -14.81 -20.85 -14.02
CA ALA A 555 -15.84 -20.28 -14.89
C ALA A 555 -17.14 -19.95 -14.14
N ALA A 556 -17.58 -20.83 -13.23
CA ALA A 556 -18.84 -20.71 -12.51
C ALA A 556 -18.70 -20.66 -10.97
N ALA A 557 -17.50 -20.89 -10.45
CA ALA A 557 -17.26 -21.00 -9.01
C ALA A 557 -15.93 -20.35 -8.61
N ARG A 558 -15.72 -20.20 -7.30
CA ARG A 558 -14.53 -19.56 -6.71
C ARG A 558 -13.95 -20.45 -5.62
N GLY A 559 -12.76 -20.14 -5.16
CA GLY A 559 -12.19 -20.83 -4.02
C GLY A 559 -10.95 -20.14 -3.50
N GLU A 560 -10.79 -20.14 -2.19
CA GLU A 560 -9.57 -19.70 -1.55
C GLU A 560 -9.00 -20.78 -0.64
N PHE A 561 -7.69 -20.97 -0.75
CA PHE A 561 -6.97 -21.96 0.04
C PHE A 561 -5.72 -21.35 0.66
N LEU A 562 -5.48 -21.65 1.92
CA LEU A 562 -4.20 -21.40 2.58
C LEU A 562 -3.35 -22.66 2.51
N VAL A 563 -2.11 -22.53 2.08
CA VAL A 563 -1.15 -23.65 2.02
C VAL A 563 0.06 -23.32 2.88
N PHE A 564 0.42 -24.22 3.81
CA PHE A 564 1.51 -24.01 4.77
C PHE A 564 1.98 -25.33 5.41
N PRO A 565 3.25 -25.47 5.83
CA PRO A 565 4.35 -24.56 5.57
C PRO A 565 4.73 -24.55 4.08
N THR A 566 5.20 -23.43 3.57
CA THR A 566 5.74 -23.28 2.21
C THR A 566 7.11 -22.60 2.26
N ARG A 567 7.86 -22.67 1.15
CA ARG A 567 9.11 -21.91 1.04
C ARG A 567 8.79 -20.42 0.85
N PRO A 568 9.54 -19.51 1.50
CA PRO A 568 9.41 -18.07 1.27
C PRO A 568 9.55 -17.68 -0.21
N GLY A 569 8.88 -16.61 -0.58
CA GLY A 569 8.95 -15.99 -1.91
C GLY A 569 7.81 -16.37 -2.85
N GLN A 570 7.96 -15.92 -4.11
CA GLN A 570 7.00 -16.15 -5.18
C GLN A 570 7.10 -17.59 -5.72
N PRO A 571 5.99 -18.30 -5.94
CA PRO A 571 5.98 -19.57 -6.65
C PRO A 571 6.46 -19.41 -8.10
N LYS A 572 6.89 -20.52 -8.72
CA LYS A 572 7.24 -20.50 -10.14
C LYS A 572 6.02 -20.09 -10.99
N PRO A 573 6.17 -19.27 -12.05
CA PRO A 573 5.05 -18.88 -12.92
C PRO A 573 4.27 -20.07 -13.49
N SER A 574 4.95 -21.18 -13.78
CA SER A 574 4.30 -22.42 -14.23
C SER A 574 3.38 -23.04 -13.19
N GLN A 575 3.69 -22.90 -11.91
CA GLN A 575 2.84 -23.37 -10.81
C GLN A 575 1.60 -22.49 -10.71
N MET A 576 1.77 -21.17 -10.65
CA MET A 576 0.64 -20.22 -10.58
C MET A 576 -0.31 -20.43 -11.77
N ARG A 577 0.22 -20.55 -13.00
CA ARG A 577 -0.60 -20.84 -14.18
C ARG A 577 -1.40 -22.15 -14.06
N ARG A 578 -0.83 -23.22 -13.50
CA ARG A 578 -1.56 -24.48 -13.30
C ARG A 578 -2.67 -24.33 -12.26
N GLU A 579 -2.39 -23.64 -11.16
CA GLU A 579 -3.38 -23.36 -10.12
C GLU A 579 -4.53 -22.52 -10.68
N SER A 580 -4.24 -21.43 -11.42
CA SER A 580 -5.25 -20.56 -12.02
C SER A 580 -6.04 -21.25 -13.16
N ASN A 581 -5.39 -22.05 -14.00
CA ASN A 581 -6.03 -22.73 -15.13
C ASN A 581 -6.68 -24.07 -14.78
N ALA A 582 -6.74 -24.42 -13.49
CA ALA A 582 -7.38 -25.65 -13.05
C ALA A 582 -8.82 -25.70 -13.56
N ARG A 583 -9.15 -26.77 -14.30
CA ARG A 583 -10.42 -26.86 -15.04
C ARG A 583 -11.58 -27.38 -14.18
N SER A 584 -11.26 -27.94 -13.02
CA SER A 584 -12.24 -28.52 -12.10
C SER A 584 -11.76 -28.43 -10.65
N PRO A 585 -12.68 -28.58 -9.68
CA PRO A 585 -12.37 -28.63 -8.25
C PRO A 585 -11.28 -29.65 -7.89
N SER A 586 -11.38 -30.87 -8.44
CA SER A 586 -10.41 -31.95 -8.18
C SER A 586 -9.05 -31.67 -8.84
N ASP A 587 -9.04 -31.03 -10.01
CA ASP A 587 -7.81 -30.62 -10.69
C ASP A 587 -7.08 -29.51 -9.94
N LEU A 588 -7.83 -28.59 -9.32
CA LEU A 588 -7.28 -27.55 -8.45
C LEU A 588 -6.58 -28.16 -7.24
N ILE A 589 -7.28 -28.99 -6.46
CA ILE A 589 -6.68 -29.61 -5.26
C ILE A 589 -5.46 -30.46 -5.64
N ARG A 590 -5.54 -31.23 -6.73
CA ARG A 590 -4.40 -31.99 -7.24
C ARG A 590 -3.21 -31.09 -7.59
N SER A 591 -3.46 -29.98 -8.26
CA SER A 591 -2.42 -29.01 -8.65
C SER A 591 -1.75 -28.38 -7.44
N ILE A 592 -2.55 -27.99 -6.43
CA ILE A 592 -2.05 -27.45 -5.15
C ILE A 592 -1.18 -28.49 -4.44
N ARG A 593 -1.66 -29.74 -4.28
CA ARG A 593 -0.93 -30.80 -3.59
C ARG A 593 0.34 -31.22 -4.32
N ALA A 594 0.31 -31.28 -5.66
CA ALA A 594 1.47 -31.65 -6.46
C ALA A 594 2.61 -30.64 -6.29
N ALA A 595 2.29 -29.36 -6.14
CA ALA A 595 3.26 -28.30 -6.00
C ALA A 595 3.73 -28.05 -4.55
N ASN A 596 2.92 -28.42 -3.55
CA ASN A 596 3.16 -28.15 -2.13
C ASN A 596 3.15 -29.45 -1.32
N ARG A 597 4.06 -30.37 -1.66
CA ARG A 597 4.15 -31.69 -1.00
C ARG A 597 4.52 -31.52 0.47
N GLY A 598 3.75 -32.15 1.36
CA GLY A 598 3.95 -32.07 2.82
C GLY A 598 3.38 -30.82 3.47
N SER A 599 2.79 -29.90 2.70
CA SER A 599 2.06 -28.76 3.24
C SER A 599 0.61 -29.14 3.55
N LEU A 600 0.09 -28.56 4.63
CA LEU A 600 -1.33 -28.51 4.92
C LEU A 600 -2.04 -27.59 3.93
N VAL A 601 -3.26 -27.97 3.55
CA VAL A 601 -4.16 -27.18 2.72
C VAL A 601 -5.41 -26.89 3.53
N SER A 602 -5.68 -25.62 3.79
CA SER A 602 -6.89 -25.15 4.48
C SER A 602 -7.83 -24.49 3.49
N ALA A 603 -9.10 -24.91 3.46
CA ALA A 603 -10.15 -24.17 2.76
C ALA A 603 -10.51 -22.92 3.56
N CYS A 604 -10.28 -21.74 2.98
CA CYS A 604 -10.56 -20.46 3.60
C CYS A 604 -12.02 -20.05 3.35
N TRP A 605 -12.64 -19.43 4.35
CA TRP A 605 -14.02 -18.94 4.34
C TRP A 605 -14.96 -19.79 3.47
N PRO A 606 -15.05 -21.10 3.75
CA PRO A 606 -15.59 -22.10 2.83
C PRO A 606 -17.05 -21.83 2.44
N MET A 607 -17.81 -21.17 3.32
CA MET A 607 -19.23 -20.88 3.15
C MET A 607 -19.52 -19.45 2.63
N ASP A 608 -18.52 -18.64 2.29
CA ASP A 608 -18.74 -17.31 1.70
C ASP A 608 -19.33 -17.44 0.28
N GLU A 609 -20.47 -16.79 0.01
CA GLU A 609 -21.20 -16.93 -1.26
C GLU A 609 -20.46 -16.37 -2.48
N VAL A 610 -19.47 -15.50 -2.25
CA VAL A 610 -18.73 -14.83 -3.33
C VAL A 610 -17.38 -15.51 -3.58
N ARG A 611 -16.68 -15.92 -2.52
CA ARG A 611 -15.29 -16.42 -2.60
C ARG A 611 -15.10 -17.81 -1.99
N GLY A 612 -16.06 -18.30 -1.22
CA GLY A 612 -15.98 -19.54 -0.48
C GLY A 612 -16.08 -20.77 -1.38
N TYR A 613 -15.14 -21.70 -1.20
CA TYR A 613 -15.06 -22.88 -2.06
C TYR A 613 -16.31 -23.76 -1.97
N LEU A 614 -16.86 -24.03 -0.78
CA LEU A 614 -18.03 -24.90 -0.67
C LEU A 614 -19.31 -24.21 -1.18
N ALA A 615 -19.56 -22.97 -0.74
CA ALA A 615 -20.78 -22.23 -1.11
C ALA A 615 -20.85 -21.95 -2.61
N THR A 616 -19.76 -21.52 -3.25
CA THR A 616 -19.77 -21.23 -4.70
C THR A 616 -19.86 -22.49 -5.56
N HIS A 617 -19.61 -23.68 -4.99
CA HIS A 617 -19.86 -24.98 -5.63
C HIS A 617 -21.22 -25.58 -5.25
N GLY A 618 -22.10 -24.79 -4.62
CA GLY A 618 -23.48 -25.15 -4.34
C GLY A 618 -23.68 -25.98 -3.08
N PHE A 619 -22.68 -26.11 -2.21
CA PHE A 619 -22.85 -26.80 -0.94
C PHE A 619 -23.85 -26.03 -0.07
N LYS A 620 -24.88 -26.73 0.41
CA LYS A 620 -25.87 -26.19 1.33
C LYS A 620 -25.87 -27.00 2.62
N THR A 621 -26.06 -26.29 3.72
CA THR A 621 -25.94 -26.86 5.07
C THR A 621 -27.15 -27.74 5.42
N ASP A 622 -28.29 -27.47 4.80
CA ASP A 622 -29.58 -28.15 4.96
C ASP A 622 -29.82 -29.29 3.95
N SER A 623 -28.97 -29.46 2.93
CA SER A 623 -29.16 -30.50 1.91
C SER A 623 -28.53 -31.84 2.30
N GLY A 624 -29.24 -32.95 2.15
CA GLY A 624 -28.72 -34.31 2.42
C GLY A 624 -27.60 -34.77 1.47
N GLU A 625 -27.42 -34.12 0.34
CA GLU A 625 -26.52 -34.54 -0.75
C GLU A 625 -25.40 -33.54 -1.00
N LEU A 626 -24.21 -34.05 -1.35
CA LEU A 626 -23.08 -33.23 -1.82
C LEU A 626 -23.28 -32.85 -3.29
N PRO A 627 -22.99 -31.60 -3.69
CA PRO A 627 -22.95 -31.22 -5.09
C PRO A 627 -22.02 -32.12 -5.91
N PRO A 628 -22.36 -32.47 -7.16
CA PRO A 628 -21.54 -33.36 -8.00
C PRO A 628 -20.09 -32.88 -8.20
N ALA A 629 -19.85 -31.57 -8.09
CA ALA A 629 -18.53 -30.96 -8.22
C ALA A 629 -17.62 -31.20 -7.00
N LEU A 630 -18.20 -31.45 -5.81
CA LEU A 630 -17.49 -31.67 -4.54
C LEU A 630 -17.26 -33.17 -4.30
N THR A 631 -16.46 -33.78 -5.16
CA THR A 631 -16.01 -35.17 -4.99
C THR A 631 -15.05 -35.30 -3.80
N PRO A 632 -14.79 -36.52 -3.28
CA PRO A 632 -13.75 -36.73 -2.26
C PRO A 632 -12.37 -36.16 -2.66
N ALA A 633 -12.03 -36.21 -3.96
CA ALA A 633 -10.78 -35.63 -4.46
C ALA A 633 -10.80 -34.08 -4.48
N ALA A 634 -11.97 -33.46 -4.68
CA ALA A 634 -12.16 -32.02 -4.58
C ALA A 634 -12.19 -31.52 -3.12
N MET A 635 -12.49 -32.40 -2.17
CA MET A 635 -12.51 -32.09 -0.73
C MET A 635 -11.26 -32.56 0.02
N ALA A 636 -10.19 -32.96 -0.69
CA ALA A 636 -8.95 -33.45 -0.10
C ALA A 636 -8.04 -32.33 0.47
N PHE A 637 -8.63 -31.38 1.19
CA PHE A 637 -7.95 -30.39 2.04
C PHE A 637 -7.88 -30.93 3.49
N ASP A 638 -6.91 -30.46 4.28
CA ASP A 638 -6.67 -30.96 5.65
C ASP A 638 -7.41 -30.16 6.71
N LEU A 639 -7.65 -28.88 6.45
CA LEU A 639 -8.23 -27.94 7.39
C LEU A 639 -9.42 -27.20 6.75
N LEU A 640 -10.36 -26.82 7.61
CA LEU A 640 -11.53 -26.05 7.24
C LEU A 640 -11.65 -24.86 8.19
N GLU A 641 -11.73 -23.65 7.64
CA GLU A 641 -11.96 -22.45 8.45
C GLU A 641 -13.42 -22.44 8.92
N VAL A 642 -13.65 -22.59 10.24
CA VAL A 642 -14.99 -22.72 10.83
C VAL A 642 -15.53 -21.43 11.47
N LEU A 643 -14.65 -20.48 11.78
CA LEU A 643 -14.99 -19.20 12.38
C LEU A 643 -14.24 -18.11 11.63
N THR A 644 -14.98 -17.13 11.12
CA THR A 644 -14.43 -15.98 10.41
C THR A 644 -14.96 -14.70 11.04
N TRP A 645 -14.22 -13.60 10.94
CA TRP A 645 -14.64 -12.31 11.53
C TRP A 645 -16.02 -11.83 11.02
N ARG A 646 -16.43 -12.22 9.79
CA ARG A 646 -17.76 -11.91 9.23
C ARG A 646 -18.89 -12.75 9.83
N THR A 647 -18.56 -13.94 10.33
CA THR A 647 -19.55 -14.92 10.80
C THR A 647 -19.76 -14.87 12.32
N ALA A 648 -18.88 -14.20 13.06
CA ALA A 648 -19.03 -13.95 14.49
C ALA A 648 -20.27 -13.11 14.87
N ALA A 649 -20.97 -12.51 13.90
CA ALA A 649 -22.17 -11.70 14.10
C ALA A 649 -23.50 -12.44 13.81
N GLY A 650 -23.49 -13.74 13.50
CA GLY A 650 -24.71 -14.48 13.12
C GLY A 650 -24.86 -15.88 13.78
N PRO A 651 -26.07 -16.27 14.22
CA PRO A 651 -26.33 -17.57 14.87
C PRO A 651 -26.33 -18.80 13.93
N LEU A 652 -26.04 -18.64 12.64
CA LEU A 652 -26.34 -19.64 11.59
C LEU A 652 -25.29 -20.72 11.33
N ASN A 653 -24.09 -20.66 11.94
CA ASN A 653 -22.96 -21.46 11.44
C ASN A 653 -22.60 -22.74 12.21
N HIS A 654 -22.99 -22.90 13.47
CA HIS A 654 -22.50 -24.04 14.27
C HIS A 654 -22.96 -25.41 13.74
N GLN A 655 -24.19 -25.50 13.19
CA GLN A 655 -24.76 -26.74 12.66
C GLN A 655 -24.11 -27.18 11.33
N ALA A 656 -23.76 -26.21 10.48
CA ALA A 656 -23.07 -26.43 9.21
C ALA A 656 -21.70 -27.09 9.39
N TYR A 657 -20.90 -26.54 10.33
CA TYR A 657 -19.56 -27.04 10.61
C TYR A 657 -19.56 -28.36 11.37
N THR A 658 -20.54 -28.59 12.26
CA THR A 658 -20.69 -29.88 12.95
C THR A 658 -20.89 -31.03 11.97
N ARG A 659 -21.60 -30.80 10.87
CA ARG A 659 -21.80 -31.82 9.83
C ARG A 659 -20.54 -32.02 8.97
N LEU A 660 -19.90 -30.94 8.53
CA LEU A 660 -18.66 -30.98 7.74
C LEU A 660 -17.47 -31.64 8.47
N VAL A 661 -17.47 -31.65 9.81
CA VAL A 661 -16.45 -32.34 10.62
C VAL A 661 -16.82 -33.82 10.84
N ARG A 662 -18.11 -34.18 10.76
CA ARG A 662 -18.60 -35.54 11.00
C ARG A 662 -18.54 -36.41 9.74
N ASP A 663 -18.90 -35.83 8.60
CA ASP A 663 -18.89 -36.46 7.28
C ASP A 663 -17.48 -36.37 6.67
#